data_AF-A0A949AK04-F1
#
_entry.id   AF-A0A949AK04-F1
#
_cell.length_a   1.000
_cell.length_b   1.000
_cell.length_c   1.000
_cell.angle_alpha   90.00
_cell.angle_beta   90.00
_cell.angle_gamma   90.00
#
_symmetry.space_group_name_H-M   'P 1'
#
loop_
_entity.id
_entity.type
_entity.pdbx_description
1 polymer ?
#
loop_
_entity_poly.entity_id
_entity_poly.type
_entity_poly.pdbx_seq_one_letter_code
_entity_poly.pdbx_strand_id
1 'polypeptide(L)'
;SRLLGVIGGISNNGSAQAGLLAFYIRPDDVGFRAGYLMSNDLSGNFYNDLGMFELDGSLNYYQDFPTMYSPEDLESALDDNIEIYGDIVGGSGFYGGLSLDATNIKDQNWGLFYGGAGGSLITPLGDGWQISMNGVGFEPDSNIIDSYIMGQMTGDGWSNNEFSGIFSGQYISINSLGIFSGDILGVYDQSQESWEALMLGSSSEIEQLTSSGGLMATVRDHDMNADLLEGLIGLRDNIWDGGASFVSMGKAEFWVRGTDDFIWYGAPQSFYSYDPYGDDGSGRYSTFEDEQNDNQYGSLVGLSVGRTNDGFMEGILYSIYVDPEGNFGVASDNNLLGMYDNETEMYLLEGYLGLSTPKSGYPLAPEDLYTNLSFSDVTGNPEVGGFTIGGDINLEEFSSSLVSLYNLDWGIFELHGAGTYADNISDSWTVDGMTGMTSEVDTYRLGGSWLGSMAGSIWSENRIDGQLDAVWIQLRRDGTLSGHTITASEVLGNYVEIESESGTFQVASAGEWVEVDSLLDLAGQYDDITNLAGPNIPITEVYTSLLSGSGMFESGGSLNIVSMNMDFYVNDDFYNFISNGIWAAKIDGTFTNPVGMAWTANVTGNLRNTMTEGIDGTVSATFSGTDFDNGHWQADVIGSTSTDITFQGVAGGTIDSGLLTFTGAGTGTYQTP
;
A
#
# COMPACT_ATOMS: atom_id res chain seq x y z
N SER A 1 -24.21 -45.27 1.91
CA SER A 1 -23.17 -44.27 1.61
C SER A 1 -23.29 -43.91 0.14
N ARG A 2 -22.95 -42.67 -0.19
CA ARG A 2 -22.81 -42.18 -1.57
C ARG A 2 -21.38 -41.70 -1.73
N LEU A 3 -20.83 -41.86 -2.93
CA LEU A 3 -19.50 -41.39 -3.32
C LEU A 3 -19.66 -40.42 -4.47
N LEU A 4 -18.94 -39.30 -4.42
CA LEU A 4 -18.83 -38.35 -5.52
C LEU A 4 -17.38 -37.91 -5.59
N GLY A 5 -16.78 -38.01 -6.77
CA GLY A 5 -15.37 -37.76 -6.91
C GLY A 5 -14.89 -37.85 -8.34
N VAL A 6 -13.58 -37.74 -8.47
CA VAL A 6 -12.86 -37.69 -9.73
C VAL A 6 -11.88 -38.84 -9.81
N ILE A 7 -11.62 -39.26 -11.05
CA ILE A 7 -10.55 -40.19 -11.39
C ILE A 7 -9.77 -39.59 -12.54
N GLY A 8 -8.46 -39.51 -12.38
CA GLY A 8 -7.54 -38.99 -13.39
C GLY A 8 -6.32 -39.87 -13.47
N GLY A 9 -5.57 -39.77 -14.55
CA GLY A 9 -4.35 -40.57 -14.68
C GLY A 9 -3.54 -40.25 -15.90
N ILE A 10 -2.38 -40.87 -15.96
CA ILE A 10 -1.44 -40.83 -17.08
C ILE A 10 -1.46 -42.17 -17.82
N SER A 11 -1.22 -42.12 -19.13
CA SER A 11 -1.03 -43.31 -19.93
C SER A 11 0.31 -43.26 -20.65
N ASN A 12 1.05 -44.36 -20.58
CA ASN A 12 2.35 -44.49 -21.24
C ASN A 12 2.48 -45.89 -21.83
N ASN A 13 2.59 -45.96 -23.16
CA ASN A 13 2.78 -47.22 -23.90
C ASN A 13 1.75 -48.33 -23.55
N GLY A 14 0.50 -47.95 -23.28
CA GLY A 14 -0.59 -48.88 -22.94
C GLY A 14 -0.66 -49.29 -21.47
N SER A 15 0.27 -48.82 -20.62
CA SER A 15 0.12 -48.83 -19.16
C SER A 15 -0.65 -47.58 -18.73
N ALA A 16 -1.50 -47.71 -17.71
CA ALA A 16 -2.18 -46.61 -17.05
C ALA A 16 -1.73 -46.53 -15.58
N GLN A 17 -1.49 -45.32 -15.10
CA GLN A 17 -1.40 -45.00 -13.68
C GLN A 17 -2.43 -43.92 -13.39
N ALA A 18 -3.11 -44.01 -12.25
CA ALA A 18 -4.20 -43.11 -11.94
C ALA A 18 -4.25 -42.79 -10.45
N GLY A 19 -4.97 -41.71 -10.15
CA GLY A 19 -5.44 -41.43 -8.81
C GLY A 19 -6.96 -41.30 -8.80
N LEU A 20 -7.55 -41.60 -7.65
CA LEU A 20 -8.96 -41.37 -7.38
C LEU A 20 -9.10 -40.56 -6.10
N LEU A 21 -10.00 -39.58 -6.14
CA LEU A 21 -10.33 -38.73 -5.02
C LEU A 21 -11.85 -38.58 -4.95
N ALA A 22 -12.47 -38.87 -3.81
CA ALA A 22 -13.93 -38.80 -3.69
C ALA A 22 -14.42 -38.45 -2.29
N PHE A 23 -15.39 -37.56 -2.19
CA PHE A 23 -16.17 -37.40 -0.96
C PHE A 23 -17.03 -38.62 -0.69
N TYR A 24 -17.28 -38.89 0.59
CA TYR A 24 -18.30 -39.80 1.03
C TYR A 24 -19.11 -39.22 2.18
N ILE A 25 -20.41 -39.53 2.20
CA ILE A 25 -21.26 -39.40 3.39
C ILE A 25 -21.82 -40.77 3.75
N ARG A 26 -21.74 -41.12 5.03
CA ARG A 26 -22.22 -42.40 5.56
C ARG A 26 -23.09 -42.19 6.82
N PRO A 27 -24.09 -43.06 7.03
CA PRO A 27 -24.82 -43.08 8.30
C PRO A 27 -23.91 -43.57 9.44
N ASP A 28 -24.14 -43.02 10.62
CA ASP A 28 -23.53 -43.41 11.91
C ASP A 28 -24.64 -43.61 12.96
N ASP A 29 -24.32 -44.15 14.13
CA ASP A 29 -25.29 -44.49 15.18
C ASP A 29 -26.09 -43.28 15.71
N VAL A 30 -25.57 -42.06 15.52
CA VAL A 30 -26.13 -40.80 16.03
C VAL A 30 -26.46 -39.77 14.94
N GLY A 31 -26.22 -40.08 13.67
CA GLY A 31 -26.39 -39.11 12.57
C GLY A 31 -25.65 -39.53 11.30
N PHE A 32 -24.91 -38.59 10.71
CA PHE A 32 -24.11 -38.82 9.50
C PHE A 32 -22.66 -38.41 9.72
N ARG A 33 -21.77 -39.00 8.93
CA ARG A 33 -20.35 -38.62 8.88
C ARG A 33 -19.90 -38.40 7.45
N ALA A 34 -19.11 -37.36 7.26
CA ALA A 34 -18.45 -37.00 6.02
C ALA A 34 -16.95 -37.30 6.10
N GLY A 35 -16.37 -37.66 4.97
CA GLY A 35 -14.93 -37.80 4.79
C GLY A 35 -14.61 -37.94 3.31
N TYR A 36 -13.38 -38.34 3.00
CA TYR A 36 -12.98 -38.61 1.62
C TYR A 36 -12.22 -39.92 1.47
N LEU A 37 -12.23 -40.43 0.24
CA LEU A 37 -11.46 -41.56 -0.22
C LEU A 37 -10.36 -41.06 -1.12
N MET A 38 -9.17 -41.61 -0.96
CA MET A 38 -8.06 -41.38 -1.88
C MET A 38 -7.40 -42.70 -2.25
N SER A 39 -7.01 -42.81 -3.51
CA SER A 39 -6.17 -43.88 -4.02
C SER A 39 -5.11 -43.28 -4.92
N ASN A 40 -3.86 -43.60 -4.63
CA ASN A 40 -2.68 -43.17 -5.36
C ASN A 40 -1.86 -44.37 -5.88
N ASP A 41 -2.42 -45.57 -5.80
CA ASP A 41 -1.81 -46.82 -6.25
C ASP A 41 -2.59 -47.46 -7.42
N LEU A 42 -3.51 -46.71 -8.06
CA LEU A 42 -4.27 -47.25 -9.20
C LEU A 42 -3.33 -47.45 -10.39
N SER A 43 -3.27 -48.68 -10.88
CA SER A 43 -2.48 -49.03 -12.05
C SER A 43 -3.20 -50.06 -12.91
N GLY A 44 -2.90 -50.08 -14.21
CA GLY A 44 -3.48 -51.07 -15.11
C GLY A 44 -3.20 -50.79 -16.59
N ASN A 45 -4.18 -51.06 -17.44
CA ASN A 45 -4.01 -51.01 -18.90
C ASN A 45 -4.80 -49.86 -19.50
N PHE A 46 -4.20 -49.16 -20.46
CA PHE A 46 -4.88 -48.22 -21.36
C PHE A 46 -4.99 -48.80 -22.76
N TYR A 47 -6.22 -48.99 -23.23
CA TYR A 47 -6.53 -49.56 -24.54
C TYR A 47 -6.69 -48.43 -25.57
N ASN A 48 -5.58 -47.98 -26.14
CA ASN A 48 -5.53 -46.88 -27.12
C ASN A 48 -6.57 -47.00 -28.26
N ASP A 49 -6.73 -48.20 -28.82
CA ASP A 49 -7.67 -48.44 -29.92
C ASP A 49 -9.15 -48.28 -29.54
N LEU A 50 -9.45 -48.32 -28.24
CA LEU A 50 -10.81 -48.24 -27.68
C LEU A 50 -11.06 -46.94 -26.92
N GLY A 51 -10.01 -46.21 -26.52
CA GLY A 51 -10.13 -45.08 -25.59
C GLY A 51 -10.66 -45.50 -24.22
N MET A 52 -10.29 -46.70 -23.76
CA MET A 52 -10.74 -47.28 -22.49
C MET A 52 -9.56 -47.58 -21.58
N PHE A 53 -9.79 -47.62 -20.27
CA PHE A 53 -8.82 -48.06 -19.29
C PHE A 53 -9.39 -49.13 -18.35
N GLU A 54 -8.50 -49.93 -17.78
CA GLU A 54 -8.75 -50.85 -16.67
C GLU A 54 -7.73 -50.52 -15.57
N LEU A 55 -8.19 -50.35 -14.33
CA LEU A 55 -7.37 -49.96 -13.20
C LEU A 55 -7.69 -50.84 -11.99
N ASP A 56 -6.65 -51.27 -11.31
CA ASP A 56 -6.71 -51.96 -10.01
C ASP A 56 -5.89 -51.18 -8.98
N GLY A 57 -6.37 -51.17 -7.73
CA GLY A 57 -5.64 -50.59 -6.60
C GLY A 57 -6.48 -50.56 -5.33
N SER A 58 -6.07 -49.75 -4.36
CA SER A 58 -6.63 -49.72 -3.01
C SER A 58 -7.29 -48.38 -2.71
N LEU A 59 -8.51 -48.39 -2.17
CA LEU A 59 -9.15 -47.18 -1.65
C LEU A 59 -8.85 -47.03 -0.16
N ASN A 60 -8.22 -45.92 0.20
CA ASN A 60 -7.97 -45.56 1.58
C ASN A 60 -8.99 -44.50 2.05
N TYR A 61 -9.46 -44.63 3.28
CA TYR A 61 -10.43 -43.72 3.88
C TYR A 61 -9.68 -42.67 4.71
N TYR A 62 -9.99 -41.41 4.47
CA TYR A 62 -9.40 -40.26 5.15
C TYR A 62 -10.48 -39.38 5.71
N GLN A 63 -10.26 -38.94 6.96
CA GLN A 63 -11.22 -38.19 7.75
C GLN A 63 -12.58 -38.91 7.89
N ASP A 64 -13.31 -38.58 8.95
CA ASP A 64 -14.63 -39.15 9.22
C ASP A 64 -15.25 -38.27 10.31
N PHE A 65 -15.72 -37.09 9.94
CA PHE A 65 -16.24 -36.08 10.85
C PHE A 65 -17.77 -36.08 10.84
N PRO A 66 -18.44 -35.75 11.97
CA PRO A 66 -19.88 -35.55 11.98
C PRO A 66 -20.30 -34.49 10.95
N THR A 67 -21.43 -34.73 10.28
CA THR A 67 -22.04 -33.78 9.34
C THR A 67 -23.56 -33.78 9.51
N MET A 68 -24.21 -32.67 9.16
CA MET A 68 -25.67 -32.57 9.12
C MET A 68 -26.28 -33.13 7.82
N TYR A 69 -25.47 -33.36 6.79
CA TYR A 69 -25.92 -33.82 5.48
C TYR A 69 -26.11 -35.34 5.43
N SER A 70 -27.19 -35.79 4.78
CA SER A 70 -27.42 -37.21 4.52
C SER A 70 -26.69 -37.66 3.24
N PRO A 71 -26.49 -38.98 3.01
CA PRO A 71 -25.90 -39.47 1.77
C PRO A 71 -26.63 -39.03 0.50
N GLU A 72 -27.94 -38.80 0.58
CA GLU A 72 -28.76 -38.30 -0.51
C GLU A 72 -28.43 -36.84 -0.87
N ASP A 73 -27.97 -36.06 0.12
CA ASP A 73 -27.67 -34.63 0.00
C ASP A 73 -26.25 -34.34 -0.52
N LEU A 74 -25.41 -35.36 -0.74
CA LEU A 74 -23.97 -35.19 -1.05
C LEU A 74 -23.69 -34.13 -2.13
N GLU A 75 -24.43 -34.12 -3.24
CA GLU A 75 -24.23 -33.14 -4.32
C GLU A 75 -24.61 -31.71 -3.90
N SER A 76 -25.68 -31.54 -3.13
CA SER A 76 -26.10 -30.22 -2.62
C SER A 76 -25.30 -29.75 -1.40
N ALA A 77 -24.63 -30.68 -0.73
CA ALA A 77 -23.78 -30.44 0.43
C ALA A 77 -22.40 -29.87 0.05
N LEU A 78 -22.01 -29.99 -1.22
CA LEU A 78 -20.80 -29.36 -1.73
C LEU A 78 -21.02 -27.87 -1.96
N ASP A 79 -19.96 -27.09 -1.72
CA ASP A 79 -19.84 -25.72 -2.16
C ASP A 79 -19.61 -25.65 -3.67
N ASP A 80 -19.86 -24.46 -4.21
CA ASP A 80 -19.51 -24.18 -5.61
C ASP A 80 -18.00 -24.35 -5.80
N ASN A 81 -17.63 -24.78 -7.00
CA ASN A 81 -16.25 -25.14 -7.30
C ASN A 81 -15.43 -23.87 -7.55
N ILE A 82 -14.33 -23.71 -6.81
CA ILE A 82 -13.37 -22.62 -7.01
C ILE A 82 -12.38 -23.06 -8.08
N GLU A 83 -12.29 -22.29 -9.17
CA GLU A 83 -11.32 -22.53 -10.23
C GLU A 83 -10.03 -21.78 -9.90
N ILE A 84 -8.92 -22.51 -9.74
CA ILE A 84 -7.60 -21.97 -9.42
C ILE A 84 -6.71 -22.08 -10.64
N TYR A 85 -6.17 -20.93 -11.07
CA TYR A 85 -5.20 -20.85 -12.16
C TYR A 85 -3.89 -20.28 -11.64
N GLY A 86 -2.77 -20.84 -12.06
CA GLY A 86 -1.50 -20.38 -11.54
C GLY A 86 -0.31 -20.79 -12.38
N ASP A 87 0.85 -20.36 -11.91
CA ASP A 87 2.13 -20.59 -12.53
C ASP A 87 2.95 -21.58 -11.70
N ILE A 88 3.76 -22.34 -12.43
CA ILE A 88 4.74 -23.27 -11.88
C ILE A 88 6.08 -22.84 -12.42
N VAL A 89 6.99 -22.53 -11.51
CA VAL A 89 8.34 -22.08 -11.85
C VAL A 89 9.34 -22.83 -10.99
N GLY A 90 10.36 -23.37 -11.64
CA GLY A 90 11.46 -24.01 -10.96
C GLY A 90 12.77 -23.89 -11.74
N GLY A 91 13.87 -24.09 -11.02
CA GLY A 91 15.21 -24.10 -11.58
C GLY A 91 15.38 -25.09 -12.74
N SER A 92 16.43 -24.89 -13.55
CA SER A 92 16.78 -25.73 -14.71
C SER A 92 15.79 -25.69 -15.89
N GLY A 93 14.96 -24.65 -15.96
CA GLY A 93 14.02 -24.44 -17.05
C GLY A 93 12.78 -25.33 -16.94
N PHE A 94 12.25 -25.51 -15.73
CA PHE A 94 10.94 -26.09 -15.49
C PHE A 94 9.94 -24.95 -15.36
N TYR A 95 9.00 -24.86 -16.30
CA TYR A 95 7.98 -23.81 -16.31
C TYR A 95 6.67 -24.37 -16.83
N GLY A 96 5.55 -23.91 -16.28
CA GLY A 96 4.22 -24.35 -16.71
C GLY A 96 3.11 -23.57 -16.04
N GLY A 97 1.89 -23.96 -16.35
CA GLY A 97 0.69 -23.48 -15.66
C GLY A 97 0.01 -24.62 -14.90
N LEU A 98 -0.80 -24.25 -13.92
CA LEU A 98 -1.72 -25.15 -13.23
C LEU A 98 -3.16 -24.67 -13.39
N SER A 99 -4.09 -25.64 -13.39
CA SER A 99 -5.53 -25.44 -13.36
C SER A 99 -6.12 -26.48 -12.43
N LEU A 100 -6.64 -26.02 -11.30
CA LEU A 100 -7.23 -26.85 -10.24
C LEU A 100 -8.68 -26.43 -10.00
N ASP A 101 -9.48 -27.43 -9.66
CA ASP A 101 -10.82 -27.31 -9.12
C ASP A 101 -10.75 -27.62 -7.63
N ALA A 102 -11.32 -26.77 -6.78
CA ALA A 102 -11.41 -26.99 -5.34
C ALA A 102 -12.87 -26.89 -4.86
N THR A 103 -13.29 -27.85 -4.03
CA THR A 103 -14.63 -27.85 -3.45
C THR A 103 -14.60 -28.36 -2.01
N ASN A 104 -15.47 -27.80 -1.17
CA ASN A 104 -15.62 -28.16 0.23
C ASN A 104 -17.01 -28.79 0.46
N ILE A 105 -17.18 -29.44 1.61
CA ILE A 105 -18.52 -29.71 2.14
C ILE A 105 -18.90 -28.52 3.03
N LYS A 106 -20.07 -27.93 2.82
CA LYS A 106 -20.57 -26.68 3.45
C LYS A 106 -20.46 -26.57 4.97
N ASP A 107 -20.49 -27.70 5.69
CA ASP A 107 -20.39 -27.73 7.16
C ASP A 107 -19.03 -28.25 7.65
N GLN A 108 -18.04 -28.31 6.77
CA GLN A 108 -16.71 -28.83 7.02
C GLN A 108 -15.64 -27.79 6.67
N ASN A 109 -14.58 -27.76 7.46
CA ASN A 109 -13.43 -26.89 7.27
C ASN A 109 -12.33 -27.55 6.42
N TRP A 110 -12.71 -28.48 5.54
CA TRP A 110 -11.81 -29.22 4.67
C TRP A 110 -12.49 -29.52 3.34
N GLY A 111 -11.65 -29.71 2.32
CA GLY A 111 -12.10 -29.92 0.96
C GLY A 111 -11.18 -30.82 0.16
N LEU A 112 -11.55 -30.98 -1.09
CA LEU A 112 -10.79 -31.72 -2.08
C LEU A 112 -10.42 -30.78 -3.22
N PHE A 113 -9.21 -30.94 -3.73
CA PHE A 113 -8.80 -30.31 -4.97
C PHE A 113 -8.36 -31.37 -5.99
N TYR A 114 -8.58 -31.06 -7.26
CA TYR A 114 -8.13 -31.89 -8.36
C TYR A 114 -7.87 -31.03 -9.59
N GLY A 115 -7.00 -31.48 -10.48
CA GLY A 115 -6.80 -30.77 -11.73
C GLY A 115 -5.56 -31.21 -12.46
N GLY A 116 -5.07 -30.32 -13.33
CA GLY A 116 -3.93 -30.58 -14.18
C GLY A 116 -2.90 -29.47 -14.11
N ALA A 117 -1.66 -29.84 -14.41
CA ALA A 117 -0.58 -28.91 -14.64
C ALA A 117 0.19 -29.32 -15.90
N GLY A 118 0.84 -28.37 -16.56
CA GLY A 118 1.63 -28.70 -17.74
C GLY A 118 2.46 -27.53 -18.22
N GLY A 119 3.47 -27.83 -19.03
CA GLY A 119 4.37 -26.82 -19.53
C GLY A 119 5.59 -27.40 -20.23
N SER A 120 6.72 -26.72 -20.07
CA SER A 120 7.97 -27.03 -20.73
C SER A 120 9.08 -27.35 -19.73
N LEU A 121 10.00 -28.22 -20.15
CA LEU A 121 11.12 -28.69 -19.35
C LEU A 121 12.35 -28.89 -20.23
N ILE A 122 13.38 -28.06 -20.05
CA ILE A 122 14.62 -28.13 -20.85
C ILE A 122 15.49 -29.31 -20.44
N THR A 123 15.66 -29.52 -19.13
CA THR A 123 16.51 -30.58 -18.59
C THR A 123 15.70 -31.41 -17.60
N PRO A 124 15.58 -32.75 -17.79
CA PRO A 124 14.94 -33.61 -16.81
C PRO A 124 15.50 -33.36 -15.41
N LEU A 125 14.61 -33.19 -14.44
CA LEU A 125 15.01 -32.96 -13.07
C LEU A 125 15.62 -34.25 -12.50
N GLY A 126 16.68 -34.11 -11.72
CA GLY A 126 17.24 -35.24 -10.96
C GLY A 126 16.29 -35.66 -9.83
N ASP A 127 16.66 -36.72 -9.11
CA ASP A 127 15.97 -37.12 -7.88
C ASP A 127 16.03 -35.98 -6.84
N GLY A 128 14.94 -35.77 -6.10
CA GLY A 128 14.85 -34.75 -5.05
C GLY A 128 14.63 -33.34 -5.62
N TRP A 129 13.79 -33.22 -6.65
CA TRP A 129 13.45 -31.93 -7.21
C TRP A 129 12.46 -31.19 -6.33
N GLN A 130 12.53 -29.85 -6.39
CA GLN A 130 11.66 -28.92 -5.68
C GLN A 130 11.36 -27.76 -6.64
N ILE A 131 10.09 -27.41 -6.76
CA ILE A 131 9.57 -26.43 -7.72
C ILE A 131 8.55 -25.56 -6.98
N SER A 132 8.63 -24.25 -7.13
CA SER A 132 7.64 -23.33 -6.57
C SER A 132 6.37 -23.32 -7.43
N MET A 133 5.22 -23.14 -6.79
CA MET A 133 3.94 -22.99 -7.45
C MET A 133 3.11 -21.91 -6.77
N ASN A 134 2.34 -21.19 -7.57
CA ASN A 134 1.38 -20.21 -7.10
C ASN A 134 0.01 -20.43 -7.77
N GLY A 135 -0.98 -19.65 -7.36
CA GLY A 135 -2.21 -19.53 -8.11
C GLY A 135 -3.17 -18.52 -7.53
N VAL A 136 -4.13 -18.13 -8.36
CA VAL A 136 -5.26 -17.28 -8.05
C VAL A 136 -6.53 -18.09 -8.27
N GLY A 137 -7.34 -18.20 -7.24
CA GLY A 137 -8.68 -18.78 -7.30
C GLY A 137 -9.71 -17.72 -7.66
N PHE A 138 -10.64 -18.08 -8.53
CA PHE A 138 -11.74 -17.24 -8.97
C PHE A 138 -13.08 -17.86 -8.58
N GLU A 139 -14.06 -17.02 -8.25
CA GLU A 139 -15.43 -17.51 -8.12
C GLU A 139 -15.93 -18.04 -9.49
N PRO A 140 -16.67 -19.15 -9.51
CA PRO A 140 -17.14 -19.75 -10.76
C PRO A 140 -17.97 -18.78 -11.60
N ASP A 141 -17.72 -18.81 -12.91
CA ASP A 141 -18.34 -17.92 -13.91
C ASP A 141 -18.09 -16.40 -13.69
N SER A 142 -17.10 -16.03 -12.89
CA SER A 142 -16.72 -14.63 -12.60
C SER A 142 -15.23 -14.35 -12.83
N ASN A 143 -14.85 -13.06 -12.77
CA ASN A 143 -13.45 -12.63 -12.71
C ASN A 143 -13.07 -12.11 -11.31
N ILE A 144 -13.88 -12.43 -10.30
CA ILE A 144 -13.65 -12.01 -8.92
C ILE A 144 -12.65 -12.99 -8.31
N ILE A 145 -11.57 -12.44 -7.77
CA ILE A 145 -10.54 -13.19 -7.06
C ILE A 145 -11.11 -13.62 -5.71
N ASP A 146 -11.17 -14.92 -5.47
CA ASP A 146 -11.67 -15.53 -4.24
C ASP A 146 -10.52 -15.99 -3.33
N SER A 147 -9.39 -16.39 -3.92
CA SER A 147 -8.25 -16.91 -3.15
C SER A 147 -6.90 -16.72 -3.84
N TYR A 148 -5.84 -16.79 -3.05
CA TYR A 148 -4.46 -16.95 -3.51
C TYR A 148 -3.86 -18.21 -2.89
N ILE A 149 -3.04 -18.92 -3.66
CA ILE A 149 -2.28 -20.09 -3.17
C ILE A 149 -0.78 -19.88 -3.39
N MET A 150 0.01 -20.35 -2.44
CA MET A 150 1.47 -20.38 -2.51
C MET A 150 1.97 -21.72 -1.99
N GLY A 151 2.83 -22.40 -2.73
CA GLY A 151 3.32 -23.70 -2.32
C GLY A 151 4.48 -24.22 -3.13
N GLN A 152 4.77 -25.50 -2.93
CA GLN A 152 5.86 -26.21 -3.58
C GLN A 152 5.43 -27.60 -4.03
N MET A 153 6.01 -28.04 -5.14
CA MET A 153 5.98 -29.41 -5.61
C MET A 153 7.35 -30.05 -5.38
N THR A 154 7.36 -31.28 -4.87
CA THR A 154 8.59 -32.04 -4.61
C THR A 154 8.44 -33.46 -5.12
N GLY A 155 9.55 -34.08 -5.55
CA GLY A 155 9.50 -35.47 -5.97
C GLY A 155 10.85 -36.13 -6.18
N ASP A 156 10.79 -37.46 -6.20
CA ASP A 156 11.98 -38.32 -6.09
C ASP A 156 12.19 -39.15 -7.35
N GLY A 157 11.21 -39.17 -8.26
CA GLY A 157 11.16 -40.12 -9.35
C GLY A 157 10.99 -39.43 -10.68
N TRP A 158 12.04 -39.42 -11.49
CA TRP A 158 11.98 -39.26 -12.94
C TRP A 158 12.41 -40.57 -13.57
N SER A 159 11.48 -41.35 -14.10
CA SER A 159 11.82 -42.62 -14.77
C SER A 159 10.89 -42.90 -15.94
N ASN A 160 11.45 -43.37 -17.05
CA ASN A 160 10.68 -43.75 -18.24
C ASN A 160 9.70 -42.66 -18.74
N ASN A 161 10.11 -41.38 -18.67
CA ASN A 161 9.27 -40.24 -19.03
C ASN A 161 8.03 -40.06 -18.14
N GLU A 162 8.04 -40.62 -16.93
CA GLU A 162 7.03 -40.43 -15.91
C GLU A 162 7.70 -39.79 -14.69
N PHE A 163 6.93 -38.97 -13.98
CA PHE A 163 7.31 -38.46 -12.68
C PHE A 163 6.16 -38.50 -11.69
N SER A 164 6.52 -38.58 -10.42
CA SER A 164 5.55 -38.51 -9.32
C SER A 164 6.15 -37.73 -8.17
N GLY A 165 5.28 -37.14 -7.36
CA GLY A 165 5.68 -36.29 -6.26
C GLY A 165 4.52 -35.91 -5.37
N ILE A 166 4.76 -34.94 -4.51
CA ILE A 166 3.79 -34.32 -3.62
C ILE A 166 3.80 -32.83 -3.90
N PHE A 167 2.63 -32.21 -3.87
CA PHE A 167 2.51 -30.76 -3.80
C PHE A 167 1.85 -30.35 -2.50
N SER A 168 2.27 -29.21 -1.96
CA SER A 168 1.71 -28.68 -0.72
C SER A 168 1.96 -27.20 -0.58
N GLY A 169 1.12 -26.51 0.17
CA GLY A 169 1.27 -25.07 0.40
C GLY A 169 0.23 -24.51 1.36
N GLN A 170 0.09 -23.19 1.30
CA GLN A 170 -0.87 -22.39 2.04
C GLN A 170 -1.77 -21.63 1.06
N TYR A 171 -3.00 -21.35 1.48
CA TYR A 171 -3.90 -20.48 0.76
C TYR A 171 -4.51 -19.45 1.70
N ILE A 172 -4.81 -18.27 1.16
CA ILE A 172 -5.76 -17.34 1.75
C ILE A 172 -6.96 -17.27 0.81
N SER A 173 -8.17 -17.28 1.37
CA SER A 173 -9.41 -16.93 0.67
C SER A 173 -10.04 -15.70 1.31
N ILE A 174 -11.13 -15.22 0.74
CA ILE A 174 -11.97 -14.20 1.38
C ILE A 174 -12.53 -14.65 2.75
N ASN A 175 -12.53 -15.94 3.08
CA ASN A 175 -13.14 -16.43 4.33
C ASN A 175 -12.15 -17.13 5.26
N SER A 176 -11.00 -17.59 4.75
CA SER A 176 -10.16 -18.52 5.50
C SER A 176 -8.69 -18.49 5.11
N LEU A 177 -7.87 -18.83 6.10
CA LEU A 177 -6.47 -19.22 5.92
C LEU A 177 -6.38 -20.74 6.04
N GLY A 178 -5.70 -21.40 5.11
CA GLY A 178 -5.57 -22.85 5.17
C GLY A 178 -4.31 -23.40 4.53
N ILE A 179 -4.23 -24.73 4.56
CA ILE A 179 -3.18 -25.53 3.93
C ILE A 179 -3.77 -26.50 2.92
N PHE A 180 -2.96 -26.90 1.96
CA PHE A 180 -3.30 -27.90 0.97
C PHE A 180 -2.15 -28.88 0.76
N SER A 181 -2.46 -30.16 0.50
CA SER A 181 -1.44 -31.16 0.16
C SER A 181 -2.03 -32.32 -0.63
N GLY A 182 -1.28 -32.80 -1.62
CA GLY A 182 -1.74 -33.80 -2.57
C GLY A 182 -0.61 -34.48 -3.35
N ASP A 183 -0.99 -35.48 -4.12
CA ASP A 183 -0.10 -36.24 -4.99
C ASP A 183 -0.10 -35.62 -6.40
N ILE A 184 1.07 -35.62 -7.04
CA ILE A 184 1.24 -35.27 -8.46
C ILE A 184 1.72 -36.48 -9.24
N LEU A 185 1.09 -36.76 -10.38
CA LEU A 185 1.43 -37.82 -11.32
C LEU A 185 1.58 -37.23 -12.71
N GLY A 186 2.77 -37.28 -13.30
CA GLY A 186 3.05 -36.63 -14.57
C GLY A 186 3.84 -37.45 -15.56
N VAL A 187 3.83 -36.96 -16.80
CA VAL A 187 4.55 -37.49 -17.95
C VAL A 187 5.34 -36.39 -18.62
N TYR A 188 6.46 -36.76 -19.26
CA TYR A 188 7.33 -35.85 -19.97
C TYR A 188 7.64 -36.34 -21.38
N ASP A 189 7.26 -35.56 -22.38
CA ASP A 189 7.66 -35.82 -23.76
C ASP A 189 8.99 -35.14 -24.07
N GLN A 190 10.07 -35.92 -23.98
CA GLN A 190 11.42 -35.47 -24.33
C GLN A 190 11.54 -34.93 -25.77
N SER A 191 10.68 -35.35 -26.69
CA SER A 191 10.73 -34.88 -28.08
C SER A 191 10.16 -33.47 -28.26
N GLN A 192 9.28 -33.06 -27.35
CA GLN A 192 8.65 -31.73 -27.34
C GLN A 192 9.19 -30.83 -26.22
N GLU A 193 10.05 -31.36 -25.35
CA GLU A 193 10.51 -30.67 -24.13
C GLU A 193 9.30 -30.17 -23.32
N SER A 194 8.24 -31.00 -23.23
CA SER A 194 6.97 -30.65 -22.59
C SER A 194 6.53 -31.70 -21.58
N TRP A 195 5.84 -31.27 -20.53
CA TRP A 195 5.33 -32.14 -19.48
C TRP A 195 3.86 -31.83 -19.20
N GLU A 196 3.15 -32.84 -18.70
CA GLU A 196 1.77 -32.75 -18.22
C GLU A 196 1.64 -33.58 -16.94
N ALA A 197 0.81 -33.15 -16.00
CA ALA A 197 0.59 -33.83 -14.76
C ALA A 197 -0.86 -33.70 -14.27
N LEU A 198 -1.29 -34.74 -13.56
CA LEU A 198 -2.49 -34.76 -12.74
C LEU A 198 -2.11 -34.37 -11.32
N MET A 199 -2.95 -33.55 -10.70
CA MET A 199 -2.82 -33.12 -9.31
C MET A 199 -4.10 -33.49 -8.55
N LEU A 200 -3.98 -34.20 -7.42
CA LEU A 200 -5.11 -34.62 -6.59
C LEU A 200 -4.76 -34.50 -5.11
N GLY A 201 -5.66 -34.00 -4.27
CA GLY A 201 -5.43 -33.96 -2.83
C GLY A 201 -6.50 -33.22 -2.03
N SER A 202 -6.15 -32.80 -0.82
CA SER A 202 -7.11 -32.22 0.13
C SER A 202 -6.62 -30.91 0.73
N SER A 203 -7.54 -29.96 0.88
CA SER A 203 -7.34 -28.72 1.62
C SER A 203 -7.93 -28.82 3.02
N SER A 204 -7.37 -28.06 3.95
CA SER A 204 -7.92 -27.85 5.29
C SER A 204 -7.77 -26.39 5.65
N GLU A 205 -8.85 -25.78 6.08
CA GLU A 205 -8.82 -24.51 6.78
C GLU A 205 -8.09 -24.70 8.12
N ILE A 206 -7.12 -23.81 8.36
CA ILE A 206 -6.42 -23.70 9.65
C ILE A 206 -7.22 -22.76 10.54
N GLU A 207 -7.75 -21.69 9.95
CA GLU A 207 -8.38 -20.59 10.65
C GLU A 207 -9.39 -19.88 9.74
N GLN A 208 -10.58 -19.61 10.29
CA GLN A 208 -11.56 -18.73 9.68
C GLN A 208 -11.11 -17.29 9.90
N LEU A 209 -11.13 -16.49 8.83
CA LEU A 209 -10.83 -15.08 8.93
C LEU A 209 -12.04 -14.36 9.53
N THR A 210 -11.80 -13.51 10.51
CA THR A 210 -12.82 -12.63 11.09
C THR A 210 -13.23 -11.51 10.14
N SER A 211 -12.34 -11.17 9.20
CA SER A 211 -12.62 -10.28 8.07
C SER A 211 -11.56 -10.44 7.00
N SER A 212 -11.87 -10.07 5.77
CA SER A 212 -10.95 -10.09 4.64
C SER A 212 -11.16 -8.92 3.70
N GLY A 213 -10.12 -8.47 3.01
CA GLY A 213 -10.19 -7.38 2.06
C GLY A 213 -9.14 -7.49 0.96
N GLY A 214 -9.15 -6.51 0.07
CA GLY A 214 -8.10 -6.35 -0.93
C GLY A 214 -6.91 -5.58 -0.36
N LEU A 215 -5.71 -6.00 -0.76
CA LEU A 215 -4.49 -5.20 -0.67
C LEU A 215 -4.05 -4.88 -2.09
N MET A 216 -3.78 -3.63 -2.40
CA MET A 216 -3.07 -3.21 -3.60
C MET A 216 -1.92 -2.26 -3.19
N ALA A 217 -0.86 -2.16 -3.96
CA ALA A 217 0.19 -1.18 -3.76
C ALA A 217 0.93 -0.93 -5.07
N THR A 218 1.51 0.27 -5.20
CA THR A 218 2.45 0.53 -6.27
C THR A 218 3.81 -0.01 -5.85
N VAL A 219 4.43 -0.76 -6.74
CA VAL A 219 5.82 -1.17 -6.57
C VAL A 219 6.69 -0.32 -7.47
N ARG A 220 7.83 0.12 -6.96
CA ARG A 220 8.89 0.68 -7.82
C ARG A 220 10.14 -0.17 -7.71
N ASP A 221 10.66 -0.57 -8.86
CA ASP A 221 12.00 -1.13 -8.98
C ASP A 221 13.06 -0.01 -9.02
N HIS A 222 14.34 -0.40 -8.98
CA HIS A 222 15.48 0.52 -9.08
C HIS A 222 15.52 1.34 -10.40
N ASP A 223 14.85 0.87 -11.45
CA ASP A 223 14.71 1.56 -12.74
C ASP A 223 13.51 2.53 -12.78
N MET A 224 12.81 2.68 -11.66
CA MET A 224 11.58 3.46 -11.49
C MET A 224 10.42 3.01 -12.38
N ASN A 225 10.41 1.74 -12.78
CA ASN A 225 9.21 1.14 -13.37
C ASN A 225 8.15 1.00 -12.28
N ALA A 226 6.93 1.40 -12.61
CA ALA A 226 5.79 1.27 -11.72
C ALA A 226 5.05 -0.04 -12.03
N ASP A 227 4.99 -0.89 -11.03
CA ASP A 227 4.39 -2.21 -11.03
C ASP A 227 3.26 -2.29 -9.98
N LEU A 228 2.48 -3.36 -10.00
CA LEU A 228 1.34 -3.56 -9.10
C LEU A 228 1.59 -4.73 -8.17
N LEU A 229 1.46 -4.46 -6.88
CA LEU A 229 1.23 -5.47 -5.85
C LEU A 229 -0.28 -5.55 -5.62
N GLU A 230 -0.86 -6.73 -5.68
CA GLU A 230 -2.28 -7.00 -5.46
C GLU A 230 -2.46 -8.27 -4.61
N GLY A 231 -3.47 -8.36 -3.76
CA GLY A 231 -3.68 -9.54 -2.93
C GLY A 231 -4.91 -9.46 -2.05
N LEU A 232 -5.08 -10.49 -1.23
CA LEU A 232 -6.01 -10.50 -0.12
C LEU A 232 -5.29 -10.16 1.17
N ILE A 233 -5.97 -9.46 2.07
CA ILE A 233 -5.60 -9.30 3.48
C ILE A 233 -6.72 -9.87 4.34
N GLY A 234 -6.41 -10.50 5.46
CA GLY A 234 -7.38 -11.13 6.35
C GLY A 234 -7.01 -10.95 7.81
N LEU A 235 -7.98 -10.54 8.64
CA LEU A 235 -7.82 -10.52 10.09
C LEU A 235 -8.14 -11.90 10.67
N ARG A 236 -7.23 -12.40 11.49
CA ARG A 236 -7.33 -13.70 12.15
C ARG A 236 -8.08 -13.59 13.48
N ASP A 237 -7.98 -12.45 14.13
CA ASP A 237 -8.64 -12.14 15.40
C ASP A 237 -9.57 -10.93 15.27
N ASN A 238 -10.54 -10.82 16.19
CA ASN A 238 -11.37 -9.64 16.31
C ASN A 238 -10.51 -8.43 16.75
N ILE A 239 -10.42 -7.41 15.89
CA ILE A 239 -9.61 -6.21 16.14
C ILE A 239 -10.03 -5.44 17.39
N TRP A 240 -11.27 -5.59 17.84
CA TRP A 240 -11.82 -4.89 19.00
C TRP A 240 -11.39 -5.49 20.35
N ASP A 241 -10.73 -6.66 20.36
CA ASP A 241 -10.29 -7.36 21.58
C ASP A 241 -8.89 -6.93 22.09
N GLY A 242 -8.33 -5.83 21.58
CA GLY A 242 -7.04 -5.26 22.03
C GLY A 242 -5.87 -5.50 21.07
N GLY A 243 -6.18 -5.97 19.87
CA GLY A 243 -5.33 -6.02 18.67
C GLY A 243 -5.59 -7.28 17.86
N ALA A 244 -5.37 -7.20 16.55
CA ALA A 244 -5.63 -8.29 15.61
C ALA A 244 -4.36 -8.71 14.89
N SER A 245 -4.08 -10.01 14.86
CA SER A 245 -3.15 -10.51 13.86
C SER A 245 -3.81 -10.52 12.48
N PHE A 246 -3.02 -10.25 11.46
CA PHE A 246 -3.48 -10.31 10.07
C PHE A 246 -2.50 -11.12 9.22
N VAL A 247 -3.01 -11.63 8.12
CA VAL A 247 -2.26 -12.30 7.05
C VAL A 247 -2.64 -11.67 5.72
N SER A 248 -1.69 -11.52 4.81
CA SER A 248 -1.95 -11.07 3.45
C SER A 248 -1.16 -11.91 2.47
N MET A 249 -1.76 -12.29 1.35
CA MET A 249 -1.11 -13.03 0.29
C MET A 249 -1.63 -12.56 -1.06
N GLY A 250 -0.73 -12.48 -2.03
CA GLY A 250 -1.05 -11.91 -3.33
C GLY A 250 0.10 -11.98 -4.33
N LYS A 251 -0.06 -11.27 -5.44
CA LYS A 251 0.89 -11.14 -6.54
C LYS A 251 1.60 -9.79 -6.50
N ALA A 252 2.85 -9.75 -6.97
CA ALA A 252 3.54 -8.52 -7.33
C ALA A 252 4.04 -8.69 -8.77
N GLU A 253 3.30 -8.15 -9.74
CA GLU A 253 3.63 -8.31 -11.16
C GLU A 253 4.78 -7.37 -11.53
N PHE A 254 5.96 -7.92 -11.87
CA PHE A 254 7.10 -7.12 -12.31
C PHE A 254 7.33 -7.23 -13.81
N TRP A 255 7.41 -6.10 -14.52
CA TRP A 255 7.83 -6.14 -15.94
C TRP A 255 9.30 -6.57 -16.12
N VAL A 256 10.12 -6.38 -15.08
CA VAL A 256 11.55 -6.74 -15.07
C VAL A 256 11.79 -7.90 -14.12
N ARG A 257 11.76 -9.13 -14.65
CA ARG A 257 12.12 -10.32 -13.85
C ARG A 257 13.55 -10.22 -13.32
N GLY A 258 13.71 -10.46 -12.02
CA GLY A 258 15.01 -10.64 -11.36
C GLY A 258 15.45 -9.49 -10.44
N THR A 259 14.55 -8.60 -10.04
CA THR A 259 14.81 -7.68 -8.92
C THR A 259 14.39 -8.37 -7.62
N ASP A 260 15.36 -8.89 -6.87
CA ASP A 260 15.11 -9.49 -5.55
C ASP A 260 14.74 -8.41 -4.51
N ASP A 261 15.10 -7.15 -4.81
CA ASP A 261 14.95 -6.01 -3.92
C ASP A 261 14.12 -4.90 -4.58
N PHE A 262 13.01 -4.54 -3.94
CA PHE A 262 12.13 -3.45 -4.37
C PHE A 262 11.52 -2.74 -3.17
N ILE A 263 11.03 -1.52 -3.39
CA ILE A 263 10.18 -0.80 -2.43
C ILE A 263 8.74 -0.85 -2.93
N TRP A 264 7.81 -1.17 -2.04
CA TRP A 264 6.39 -0.95 -2.30
C TRP A 264 5.87 0.18 -1.41
N TYR A 265 4.92 0.92 -1.96
CA TYR A 265 4.17 1.92 -1.22
C TYR A 265 2.74 1.94 -1.77
N GLY A 266 1.80 2.17 -0.88
CA GLY A 266 0.39 2.22 -1.24
C GLY A 266 0.10 3.36 -2.21
N ALA A 267 -1.02 3.24 -2.91
CA ALA A 267 -1.91 4.39 -2.97
C ALA A 267 -2.70 4.40 -1.65
N PRO A 268 -3.55 5.41 -1.35
CA PRO A 268 -4.59 5.26 -0.35
C PRO A 268 -5.49 4.04 -0.62
N GLN A 269 -5.42 3.06 0.28
CA GLN A 269 -5.96 1.72 0.09
C GLN A 269 -7.04 1.45 1.10
N SER A 270 -8.23 1.19 0.60
CA SER A 270 -9.33 0.85 1.48
C SER A 270 -9.36 -0.65 1.70
N PHE A 271 -9.19 -1.03 2.95
CA PHE A 271 -9.34 -2.39 3.40
C PHE A 271 -10.82 -2.65 3.62
N TYR A 272 -11.53 -2.94 2.54
CA TYR A 272 -12.92 -3.31 2.64
C TYR A 272 -13.05 -4.71 3.21
N SER A 273 -14.02 -4.97 4.08
CA SER A 273 -14.51 -6.35 4.11
C SER A 273 -15.17 -6.63 2.75
N TYR A 274 -14.89 -7.79 2.16
CA TYR A 274 -15.64 -8.23 0.98
C TYR A 274 -17.00 -8.76 1.46
N ASP A 275 -18.12 -8.17 1.00
CA ASP A 275 -19.45 -8.79 1.11
C ASP A 275 -19.80 -9.48 -0.22
N PRO A 276 -19.67 -10.81 -0.31
CA PRO A 276 -20.02 -11.56 -1.52
C PRO A 276 -21.52 -11.49 -1.89
N TYR A 277 -22.41 -11.00 -1.01
CA TYR A 277 -23.86 -11.06 -1.21
C TYR A 277 -24.49 -9.80 -1.82
N GLY A 278 -23.68 -8.86 -2.31
CA GLY A 278 -24.13 -7.69 -3.05
C GLY A 278 -24.59 -8.00 -4.49
N ASP A 279 -25.82 -8.51 -4.65
CA ASP A 279 -26.49 -8.88 -5.93
C ASP A 279 -26.54 -7.78 -7.04
N ASP A 280 -26.08 -6.55 -6.80
CA ASP A 280 -26.26 -5.41 -7.72
C ASP A 280 -25.02 -4.99 -8.52
N GLY A 281 -23.88 -5.67 -8.35
CA GLY A 281 -22.64 -5.35 -9.08
C GLY A 281 -22.07 -3.97 -8.77
N SER A 282 -22.59 -3.28 -7.75
CA SER A 282 -21.87 -2.23 -7.06
C SER A 282 -21.13 -2.90 -5.91
N GLY A 283 -19.82 -3.10 -6.06
CA GLY A 283 -18.99 -3.60 -4.97
C GLY A 283 -19.20 -2.71 -3.75
N ARG A 284 -20.05 -3.14 -2.83
CA ARG A 284 -20.25 -2.44 -1.58
C ARG A 284 -19.07 -2.78 -0.71
N TYR A 285 -18.31 -1.74 -0.43
CA TYR A 285 -17.41 -1.60 0.70
C TYR A 285 -18.14 -2.05 1.96
N SER A 286 -18.05 -3.33 2.31
CA SER A 286 -18.77 -3.85 3.46
C SER A 286 -17.94 -3.67 4.72
N THR A 287 -18.65 -3.79 5.83
CA THR A 287 -18.25 -3.44 7.17
C THR A 287 -18.10 -4.75 7.98
N PHE A 288 -17.19 -4.83 8.97
CA PHE A 288 -16.83 -6.08 9.71
C PHE A 288 -18.04 -6.80 10.34
N GLU A 289 -18.44 -8.00 9.91
CA GLU A 289 -19.54 -8.70 10.59
C GLU A 289 -19.08 -9.23 11.98
N ASP A 290 -19.71 -8.77 13.07
CA ASP A 290 -19.69 -9.50 14.35
C ASP A 290 -20.69 -10.67 14.28
N GLU A 291 -20.19 -11.90 14.21
CA GLU A 291 -21.00 -13.14 14.18
C GLU A 291 -22.00 -13.27 15.35
N GLN A 292 -21.92 -12.43 16.40
CA GLN A 292 -22.86 -12.47 17.52
C GLN A 292 -23.94 -11.38 17.51
N ASN A 293 -23.86 -10.35 16.67
CA ASN A 293 -24.89 -9.32 16.55
C ASN A 293 -24.96 -8.76 15.12
N ASP A 294 -26.05 -9.05 14.40
CA ASP A 294 -26.40 -8.65 13.01
C ASP A 294 -26.29 -7.13 12.66
N ASN A 295 -25.70 -6.25 13.48
CA ASN A 295 -25.59 -4.81 13.21
C ASN A 295 -24.35 -4.12 13.84
N GLN A 296 -23.29 -4.84 14.24
CA GLN A 296 -22.08 -4.21 14.79
C GLN A 296 -20.91 -4.37 13.84
N TYR A 297 -20.78 -3.40 12.94
CA TYR A 297 -19.73 -3.42 11.94
C TYR A 297 -18.70 -2.33 12.13
N GLY A 298 -17.44 -2.55 11.80
CA GLY A 298 -16.48 -1.44 11.65
C GLY A 298 -15.90 -1.38 10.24
N SER A 299 -14.98 -0.46 9.99
CA SER A 299 -14.23 -0.37 8.73
C SER A 299 -12.80 0.10 8.98
N LEU A 300 -11.86 -0.25 8.10
CA LEU A 300 -10.50 0.28 8.12
C LEU A 300 -10.02 0.66 6.71
N VAL A 301 -9.30 1.77 6.59
CA VAL A 301 -8.71 2.27 5.33
C VAL A 301 -7.33 2.79 5.64
N GLY A 302 -6.31 2.36 4.92
CA GLY A 302 -4.96 2.73 5.25
C GLY A 302 -3.95 2.67 4.12
N LEU A 303 -2.70 2.68 4.54
CA LEU A 303 -1.51 2.86 3.74
C LEU A 303 -0.51 1.82 4.22
N SER A 304 0.08 1.09 3.29
CA SER A 304 1.17 0.18 3.57
C SER A 304 2.39 0.57 2.77
N VAL A 305 3.54 0.60 3.42
CA VAL A 305 4.83 0.76 2.76
C VAL A 305 5.75 -0.37 3.18
N GLY A 306 6.77 -0.65 2.39
CA GLY A 306 7.82 -1.55 2.81
C GLY A 306 8.83 -1.85 1.74
N ARG A 307 9.67 -2.83 2.03
CA ARG A 307 10.79 -3.25 1.19
C ARG A 307 10.94 -4.75 1.12
N THR A 308 11.54 -5.22 0.04
CA THR A 308 12.09 -6.58 -0.02
C THR A 308 13.59 -6.56 0.01
N ASN A 309 14.18 -7.53 0.70
CA ASN A 309 15.61 -7.77 0.68
C ASN A 309 15.85 -9.28 0.67
N ASP A 310 16.45 -9.81 -0.39
CA ASP A 310 16.69 -11.26 -0.56
C ASP A 310 15.40 -12.11 -0.40
N GLY A 311 14.27 -11.65 -0.93
CA GLY A 311 12.97 -12.33 -0.82
C GLY A 311 12.31 -12.27 0.57
N PHE A 312 12.90 -11.58 1.54
CA PHE A 312 12.25 -11.24 2.80
C PHE A 312 11.53 -9.90 2.67
N MET A 313 10.28 -9.81 3.16
CA MET A 313 9.52 -8.58 3.15
C MET A 313 9.46 -7.95 4.54
N GLU A 314 9.69 -6.64 4.61
CA GLU A 314 9.52 -5.82 5.81
C GLU A 314 8.65 -4.62 5.48
N GLY A 315 7.66 -4.30 6.32
CA GLY A 315 6.78 -3.18 6.04
C GLY A 315 6.15 -2.54 7.26
N ILE A 316 5.40 -1.49 6.97
CA ILE A 316 4.65 -0.65 7.90
C ILE A 316 3.23 -0.51 7.35
N LEU A 317 2.23 -0.60 8.22
CA LEU A 317 0.82 -0.40 7.92
C LEU A 317 0.24 0.64 8.89
N TYR A 318 -0.39 1.68 8.35
CA TYR A 318 -1.22 2.62 9.11
C TYR A 318 -2.60 2.69 8.49
N SER A 319 -3.65 2.56 9.29
CA SER A 319 -5.03 2.62 8.83
C SER A 319 -5.87 3.51 9.72
N ILE A 320 -6.76 4.30 9.15
CA ILE A 320 -7.89 4.91 9.86
C ILE A 320 -8.94 3.83 10.04
N TYR A 321 -9.39 3.61 11.27
CA TYR A 321 -10.52 2.71 11.56
C TYR A 321 -11.74 3.48 12.03
N VAL A 322 -12.92 2.89 11.80
CA VAL A 322 -14.20 3.25 12.44
C VAL A 322 -14.73 1.98 13.11
N ASP A 323 -15.00 2.04 14.40
CA ASP A 323 -15.54 0.93 15.18
C ASP A 323 -17.07 0.82 15.06
N PRO A 324 -17.69 -0.25 15.57
CA PRO A 324 -19.15 -0.44 15.54
C PRO A 324 -19.99 0.62 16.24
N GLU A 325 -19.39 1.44 17.09
CA GLU A 325 -20.06 2.52 17.80
C GLU A 325 -19.89 3.85 17.06
N GLY A 326 -19.18 3.85 15.93
CA GLY A 326 -18.84 5.00 15.13
C GLY A 326 -17.70 5.85 15.70
N ASN A 327 -16.95 5.32 16.67
CA ASN A 327 -15.70 5.94 17.10
C ASN A 327 -14.60 5.61 16.08
N PHE A 328 -13.64 6.50 15.91
CA PHE A 328 -12.61 6.33 14.90
C PHE A 328 -11.24 6.60 15.49
N GLY A 329 -10.21 6.03 14.87
CA GLY A 329 -8.84 6.13 15.32
C GLY A 329 -7.87 5.61 14.28
N VAL A 330 -6.65 5.33 14.72
CA VAL A 330 -5.59 4.73 13.90
C VAL A 330 -5.29 3.31 14.37
N ALA A 331 -5.24 2.37 13.43
CA ALA A 331 -4.70 1.03 13.60
C ALA A 331 -3.34 0.99 12.91
N SER A 332 -2.30 0.48 13.56
CA SER A 332 -0.98 0.43 12.96
C SER A 332 -0.17 -0.81 13.32
N ASP A 333 0.75 -1.15 12.44
CA ASP A 333 1.83 -2.09 12.67
C ASP A 333 3.10 -1.58 11.97
N ASN A 334 4.20 -1.47 12.70
CA ASN A 334 5.49 -1.06 12.15
C ASN A 334 6.42 -2.25 11.87
N ASN A 335 5.95 -3.48 12.03
CA ASN A 335 6.76 -4.68 11.91
C ASN A 335 6.02 -5.76 11.11
N LEU A 336 5.57 -5.39 9.91
CA LEU A 336 5.06 -6.37 8.94
C LEU A 336 6.22 -7.22 8.47
N LEU A 337 6.09 -8.52 8.57
CA LEU A 337 7.12 -9.45 8.14
C LEU A 337 6.54 -10.47 7.17
N GLY A 338 7.30 -10.82 6.15
CA GLY A 338 6.82 -11.76 5.15
C GLY A 338 7.90 -12.32 4.24
N MET A 339 7.45 -12.97 3.19
CA MET A 339 8.27 -13.55 2.15
C MET A 339 7.71 -13.20 0.78
N TYR A 340 8.62 -12.96 -0.16
CA TYR A 340 8.36 -12.77 -1.57
C TYR A 340 9.12 -13.86 -2.34
N ASP A 341 8.39 -14.62 -3.16
CA ASP A 341 8.97 -15.61 -4.05
C ASP A 341 9.11 -14.97 -5.44
N ASN A 342 10.34 -14.63 -5.80
CA ASN A 342 10.70 -13.96 -7.04
C ASN A 342 10.47 -14.82 -8.30
N GLU A 343 10.43 -16.14 -8.17
CA GLU A 343 10.18 -17.05 -9.29
C GLU A 343 8.71 -17.03 -9.67
N THR A 344 7.85 -16.93 -8.66
CA THR A 344 6.39 -16.96 -8.79
C THR A 344 5.74 -15.58 -8.69
N GLU A 345 6.49 -14.53 -8.39
CA GLU A 345 5.98 -13.17 -8.24
C GLU A 345 4.84 -13.09 -7.19
N MET A 346 4.93 -13.90 -6.12
CA MET A 346 3.95 -13.97 -5.04
C MET A 346 4.52 -13.51 -3.71
N TYR A 347 3.67 -12.95 -2.85
CA TYR A 347 4.04 -12.63 -1.48
C TYR A 347 3.10 -13.25 -0.44
N LEU A 348 3.64 -13.37 0.78
CA LEU A 348 2.92 -13.65 2.02
C LEU A 348 3.44 -12.69 3.09
N LEU A 349 2.57 -11.89 3.68
CA LEU A 349 2.85 -10.94 4.76
C LEU A 349 2.02 -11.29 6.00
N GLU A 350 2.61 -11.16 7.18
CA GLU A 350 1.91 -11.30 8.46
C GLU A 350 2.24 -10.10 9.36
N GLY A 351 1.29 -9.72 10.22
CA GLY A 351 1.46 -8.61 11.16
C GLY A 351 0.46 -8.63 12.31
N TYR A 352 0.57 -7.63 13.18
CA TYR A 352 -0.29 -7.38 14.32
C TYR A 352 -0.71 -5.90 14.38
N LEU A 353 -2.00 -5.64 14.21
CA LEU A 353 -2.58 -4.31 14.31
C LEU A 353 -2.78 -3.89 15.76
N GLY A 354 -2.05 -2.86 16.17
CA GLY A 354 -2.31 -2.12 17.39
C GLY A 354 -3.34 -1.02 17.16
N LEU A 355 -4.40 -0.97 17.97
CA LEU A 355 -5.36 0.13 17.94
C LEU A 355 -4.91 1.27 18.86
N SER A 356 -4.89 2.48 18.32
CA SER A 356 -4.85 3.70 19.13
C SER A 356 -6.13 3.86 19.94
N THR A 357 -6.06 4.68 21.00
CA THR A 357 -7.27 5.06 21.75
C THR A 357 -8.24 5.78 20.80
N PRO A 358 -9.53 5.38 20.75
CA PRO A 358 -10.51 6.04 19.90
C PRO A 358 -10.48 7.55 20.12
N LYS A 359 -10.34 8.29 19.04
CA LYS A 359 -10.28 9.76 19.06
C LYS A 359 -11.73 10.25 19.11
N SER A 360 -12.04 11.12 20.07
CA SER A 360 -13.40 11.61 20.26
C SER A 360 -13.80 12.57 19.12
N GLY A 361 -14.98 12.37 18.52
CA GLY A 361 -15.46 13.24 17.45
C GLY A 361 -16.91 12.99 17.03
N TYR A 362 -17.23 13.38 15.80
CA TYR A 362 -18.55 13.18 15.20
C TYR A 362 -18.77 11.69 14.90
N PRO A 363 -19.91 11.09 15.26
CA PRO A 363 -20.18 9.68 14.95
C PRO A 363 -20.20 9.47 13.45
N LEU A 364 -19.33 8.59 12.96
CA LEU A 364 -19.25 8.20 11.56
C LEU A 364 -19.76 6.76 11.42
N ALA A 365 -20.65 6.51 10.46
CA ALA A 365 -21.04 5.15 10.17
C ALA A 365 -19.86 4.42 9.48
N PRO A 366 -19.53 3.18 9.85
CA PRO A 366 -18.42 2.44 9.26
C PRO A 366 -18.46 2.39 7.72
N GLU A 367 -19.64 2.22 7.14
CA GLU A 367 -19.86 2.19 5.69
C GLU A 367 -19.54 3.53 5.00
N ASP A 368 -19.54 4.62 5.76
CA ASP A 368 -19.27 5.97 5.27
C ASP A 368 -17.77 6.32 5.32
N LEU A 369 -16.91 5.49 5.94
CA LEU A 369 -15.49 5.77 6.15
C LEU A 369 -14.81 6.25 4.86
N TYR A 370 -14.84 5.43 3.81
CA TYR A 370 -14.15 5.73 2.56
C TYR A 370 -14.61 7.04 1.91
N THR A 371 -15.93 7.26 1.86
CA THR A 371 -16.50 8.45 1.23
C THR A 371 -16.25 9.73 2.03
N ASN A 372 -15.83 9.60 3.29
CA ASN A 372 -15.48 10.72 4.16
C ASN A 372 -13.97 10.96 4.27
N LEU A 373 -13.15 10.22 3.52
CA LEU A 373 -11.73 10.49 3.44
C LEU A 373 -11.44 11.66 2.50
N SER A 374 -10.45 12.45 2.89
CA SER A 374 -9.79 13.48 2.11
C SER A 374 -8.35 13.01 1.85
N PHE A 375 -7.96 13.13 0.59
CA PHE A 375 -6.65 12.75 0.08
C PHE A 375 -5.91 14.00 -0.38
N SER A 376 -4.64 14.12 -0.02
CA SER A 376 -3.73 15.11 -0.59
C SER A 376 -2.48 14.45 -1.05
N ASP A 377 -2.03 14.82 -2.24
CA ASP A 377 -0.71 14.47 -2.72
C ASP A 377 0.26 15.60 -2.35
N VAL A 378 1.45 15.20 -1.92
CA VAL A 378 2.59 16.08 -1.70
C VAL A 378 3.65 15.69 -2.71
N THR A 379 4.11 16.65 -3.50
CA THR A 379 5.25 16.48 -4.41
C THR A 379 6.28 17.54 -4.06
N GLY A 380 7.52 17.14 -3.81
CA GLY A 380 8.56 18.12 -3.49
C GLY A 380 9.72 18.15 -4.45
N ASN A 381 10.56 19.14 -4.23
CA ASN A 381 11.75 19.37 -5.03
C ASN A 381 12.95 18.67 -4.35
N PRO A 382 13.85 18.09 -5.15
CA PRO A 382 14.99 17.34 -4.66
C PRO A 382 15.99 18.18 -3.85
N GLU A 383 16.58 17.57 -2.83
CA GLU A 383 17.63 18.17 -1.99
C GLU A 383 18.82 17.22 -1.78
N VAL A 384 19.96 17.81 -1.40
CA VAL A 384 21.22 17.10 -1.11
C VAL A 384 21.36 16.95 0.41
N GLY A 385 21.07 15.75 0.92
CA GLY A 385 21.50 15.26 2.23
C GLY A 385 22.97 14.79 2.22
N GLY A 386 23.42 14.17 3.31
CA GLY A 386 24.78 13.65 3.38
C GLY A 386 25.05 12.61 4.47
N PHE A 387 26.19 11.94 4.35
CA PHE A 387 26.68 10.97 5.34
C PHE A 387 27.61 11.63 6.37
N THR A 388 27.64 11.07 7.59
CA THR A 388 28.48 11.57 8.69
C THR A 388 29.98 11.47 8.39
N ILE A 389 30.40 10.55 7.51
CA ILE A 389 31.80 10.34 7.12
C ILE A 389 32.19 11.06 5.82
N GLY A 390 31.30 11.90 5.28
CA GLY A 390 31.42 12.51 3.95
C GLY A 390 30.81 11.64 2.86
N GLY A 391 30.22 12.29 1.86
CA GLY A 391 29.42 11.69 0.79
C GLY A 391 28.06 12.37 0.71
N ASP A 392 27.60 12.60 -0.52
CA ASP A 392 26.36 13.33 -0.80
C ASP A 392 25.22 12.32 -1.00
N ILE A 393 24.05 12.61 -0.44
CA ILE A 393 22.79 11.90 -0.70
C ILE A 393 21.90 12.86 -1.48
N ASN A 394 21.71 12.61 -2.76
CA ASN A 394 20.85 13.44 -3.60
C ASN A 394 19.47 12.77 -3.71
N LEU A 395 18.49 13.23 -2.93
CA LEU A 395 17.11 12.77 -3.08
C LEU A 395 16.52 13.43 -4.32
N GLU A 396 16.27 12.67 -5.38
CA GLU A 396 15.90 13.19 -6.71
C GLU A 396 14.38 13.36 -6.87
N GLU A 397 13.60 12.47 -6.26
CA GLU A 397 12.15 12.52 -6.28
C GLU A 397 11.61 12.04 -4.94
N PHE A 398 10.56 12.68 -4.46
CA PHE A 398 9.68 12.08 -3.46
C PHE A 398 8.24 12.52 -3.68
N SER A 399 7.32 11.65 -3.30
CA SER A 399 5.92 12.02 -3.17
C SER A 399 5.31 11.37 -1.93
N SER A 400 4.22 11.95 -1.46
CA SER A 400 3.55 11.51 -0.25
C SER A 400 2.04 11.64 -0.41
N SER A 401 1.30 10.70 0.15
CA SER A 401 -0.16 10.76 0.27
C SER A 401 -0.51 11.07 1.72
N LEU A 402 -1.32 12.09 1.94
CA LEU A 402 -1.93 12.41 3.24
C LEU A 402 -3.39 11.98 3.20
N VAL A 403 -3.82 11.25 4.22
CA VAL A 403 -5.19 10.76 4.35
C VAL A 403 -5.77 11.23 5.69
N SER A 404 -6.93 11.85 5.67
CA SER A 404 -7.71 12.18 6.89
C SER A 404 -9.20 12.05 6.63
N LEU A 405 -10.00 12.00 7.69
CA LEU A 405 -11.42 12.29 7.55
C LEU A 405 -11.66 13.80 7.43
N TYR A 406 -12.72 14.20 6.71
CA TYR A 406 -13.08 15.62 6.58
C TYR A 406 -13.21 16.31 7.95
N ASN A 407 -12.54 17.47 8.08
CA ASN A 407 -12.53 18.31 9.29
C ASN A 407 -11.88 17.67 10.53
N LEU A 408 -11.06 16.64 10.37
CA LEU A 408 -10.21 16.18 11.46
C LEU A 408 -8.86 16.87 11.46
N ASP A 409 -8.36 17.05 12.68
CA ASP A 409 -7.06 17.64 13.05
C ASP A 409 -5.97 16.56 13.12
N TRP A 410 -6.15 15.42 12.46
CA TRP A 410 -5.16 14.35 12.35
C TRP A 410 -5.48 13.44 11.17
N GLY A 411 -4.50 12.64 10.79
CA GLY A 411 -4.65 11.61 9.77
C GLY A 411 -3.47 10.65 9.76
N ILE A 412 -3.36 9.92 8.66
CA ILE A 412 -2.22 9.06 8.35
C ILE A 412 -1.54 9.57 7.08
N PHE A 413 -0.30 9.20 6.87
CA PHE A 413 0.42 9.51 5.64
C PHE A 413 1.29 8.35 5.20
N GLU A 414 1.67 8.39 3.93
CA GLU A 414 2.79 7.65 3.38
C GLU A 414 3.70 8.62 2.65
N LEU A 415 4.99 8.35 2.63
CA LEU A 415 5.99 9.04 1.83
C LEU A 415 6.81 7.98 1.11
N HIS A 416 7.17 8.23 -0.14
CA HIS A 416 8.18 7.45 -0.84
C HIS A 416 9.13 8.40 -1.58
N GLY A 417 10.39 8.02 -1.67
CA GLY A 417 11.42 8.79 -2.33
C GLY A 417 12.48 7.90 -2.96
N ALA A 418 13.17 8.46 -3.95
CA ALA A 418 14.28 7.83 -4.63
C ALA A 418 15.36 8.86 -4.93
N GLY A 419 16.60 8.40 -5.06
CA GLY A 419 17.71 9.29 -5.33
C GLY A 419 19.02 8.58 -5.62
N THR A 420 20.07 9.38 -5.68
CA THR A 420 21.45 8.92 -5.86
C THR A 420 22.28 9.23 -4.64
N TYR A 421 23.36 8.49 -4.43
CA TYR A 421 24.34 8.81 -3.39
C TYR A 421 25.75 8.62 -3.93
N ALA A 422 26.73 9.37 -3.41
CA ALA A 422 28.12 9.27 -3.80
C ALA A 422 29.05 9.07 -2.59
N ASP A 423 30.26 8.57 -2.85
CA ASP A 423 31.30 8.27 -1.86
C ASP A 423 30.96 7.09 -0.91
N ASN A 424 31.53 7.09 0.31
CA ASN A 424 31.40 5.98 1.25
C ASN A 424 30.07 6.09 2.02
N ILE A 425 29.21 5.08 1.88
CA ILE A 425 28.01 4.93 2.72
C ILE A 425 28.37 4.82 4.20
N SER A 426 27.46 5.27 5.05
CA SER A 426 27.57 5.13 6.50
C SER A 426 26.22 4.85 7.11
N ASP A 427 26.20 3.99 8.13
CA ASP A 427 25.10 3.77 9.08
C ASP A 427 24.75 5.02 9.94
N SER A 428 25.08 6.22 9.48
CA SER A 428 24.75 7.49 10.12
C SER A 428 24.60 8.52 9.02
N TRP A 429 23.36 8.75 8.62
CA TRP A 429 22.99 9.53 7.46
C TRP A 429 21.86 10.49 7.80
N THR A 430 21.83 11.64 7.12
CA THR A 430 20.71 12.59 7.21
C THR A 430 20.38 13.15 5.82
N VAL A 431 19.09 13.35 5.58
CA VAL A 431 18.53 14.10 4.45
C VAL A 431 17.67 15.20 5.07
N ASP A 432 18.30 16.34 5.30
CA ASP A 432 17.68 17.49 5.93
C ASP A 432 17.09 18.45 4.89
N GLY A 433 16.18 19.31 5.35
CA GLY A 433 15.69 20.44 4.56
C GLY A 433 14.64 20.08 3.52
N MET A 434 14.21 18.82 3.39
CA MET A 434 13.28 18.36 2.37
C MET A 434 12.06 19.29 2.24
N THR A 435 11.91 19.97 1.11
CA THR A 435 10.77 20.88 0.86
C THR A 435 9.89 20.44 -0.29
N GLY A 436 8.61 20.81 -0.24
CA GLY A 436 7.65 20.49 -1.30
C GLY A 436 6.33 21.24 -1.19
N MET A 437 5.50 21.09 -2.21
CA MET A 437 4.16 21.68 -2.26
C MET A 437 3.10 20.58 -2.28
N THR A 438 1.98 20.84 -1.64
CA THR A 438 0.81 19.97 -1.69
C THR A 438 -0.20 20.51 -2.69
N SER A 439 -0.90 19.63 -3.40
CA SER A 439 -2.05 20.00 -4.21
C SER A 439 -3.26 20.39 -3.33
N GLU A 440 -4.36 20.86 -3.95
CA GLU A 440 -5.62 21.07 -3.21
C GLU A 440 -6.07 19.75 -2.57
N VAL A 441 -6.33 19.79 -1.27
CA VAL A 441 -6.59 18.59 -0.44
C VAL A 441 -8.08 18.26 -0.38
N ASP A 442 -8.91 19.31 -0.34
CA ASP A 442 -10.37 19.17 -0.31
C ASP A 442 -11.06 20.52 -0.61
N THR A 443 -12.38 20.55 -0.48
CA THR A 443 -13.21 21.75 -0.60
C THR A 443 -12.90 22.85 0.43
N TYR A 444 -12.00 22.62 1.40
CA TYR A 444 -11.62 23.55 2.45
C TYR A 444 -10.14 23.94 2.41
N ARG A 445 -9.29 23.28 1.61
CA ARG A 445 -7.82 23.41 1.62
C ARG A 445 -7.25 23.64 0.21
N LEU A 446 -6.55 24.75 -0.01
CA LEU A 446 -6.10 25.26 -1.34
C LEU A 446 -4.68 24.84 -1.76
N GLY A 447 -4.02 24.00 -0.97
CA GLY A 447 -2.62 23.64 -1.13
C GLY A 447 -1.80 24.02 0.10
N GLY A 448 -0.55 23.56 0.13
CA GLY A 448 0.31 23.70 1.29
C GLY A 448 1.78 23.58 0.93
N SER A 449 2.63 23.72 1.93
CA SER A 449 4.07 23.52 1.83
C SER A 449 4.54 22.69 3.01
N TRP A 450 5.51 21.83 2.78
CA TRP A 450 6.08 21.00 3.84
C TRP A 450 7.59 21.18 3.92
N LEU A 451 8.13 20.92 5.11
CA LEU A 451 9.54 20.91 5.48
C LEU A 451 9.80 19.64 6.30
N GLY A 452 10.66 18.76 5.81
CA GLY A 452 11.01 17.49 6.44
C GLY A 452 12.50 17.30 6.68
N SER A 453 12.81 16.32 7.52
CA SER A 453 14.14 15.75 7.69
C SER A 453 14.00 14.23 7.85
N MET A 454 14.88 13.49 7.19
CA MET A 454 15.07 12.07 7.45
C MET A 454 16.46 11.83 8.04
N ALA A 455 16.56 11.02 9.07
CA ALA A 455 17.83 10.63 9.65
C ALA A 455 17.81 9.16 10.03
N GLY A 456 18.93 8.46 9.88
CA GLY A 456 18.95 7.03 10.13
C GLY A 456 20.28 6.47 10.61
N SER A 457 20.17 5.25 11.14
CA SER A 457 21.29 4.52 11.74
C SER A 457 21.69 3.26 10.99
N ILE A 458 21.05 2.97 9.86
CA ILE A 458 21.35 1.82 9.01
C ILE A 458 21.35 2.31 7.57
N TRP A 459 22.48 2.12 6.89
CA TRP A 459 22.66 2.25 5.44
C TRP A 459 23.76 1.27 5.03
N SER A 460 23.46 0.00 5.17
CA SER A 460 24.37 -1.13 4.93
C SER A 460 23.56 -2.37 4.58
N GLU A 461 24.18 -3.38 3.98
CA GLU A 461 23.53 -4.66 3.66
C GLU A 461 22.25 -4.49 2.81
N ASN A 462 22.28 -3.56 1.85
CA ASN A 462 21.14 -3.19 0.98
C ASN A 462 19.90 -2.69 1.76
N ARG A 463 20.12 -2.19 2.98
CA ARG A 463 19.06 -1.76 3.90
C ARG A 463 19.27 -0.30 4.30
N ILE A 464 18.21 0.49 4.27
CA ILE A 464 18.14 1.84 4.83
C ILE A 464 17.07 1.88 5.91
N ASP A 465 17.45 2.19 7.15
CA ASP A 465 16.48 2.47 8.22
C ASP A 465 16.71 3.85 8.80
N GLY A 466 15.62 4.56 9.04
CA GLY A 466 15.65 5.87 9.67
C GLY A 466 14.33 6.29 10.26
N GLN A 467 14.26 7.59 10.54
CA GLN A 467 13.09 8.30 11.02
C GLN A 467 12.86 9.51 10.15
N LEU A 468 11.60 9.77 9.86
CA LEU A 468 11.10 10.96 9.21
C LEU A 468 10.41 11.83 10.25
N ASP A 469 10.84 13.08 10.31
CA ASP A 469 10.12 14.15 10.97
C ASP A 469 9.73 15.17 9.90
N ALA A 470 8.48 15.63 9.90
CA ALA A 470 8.04 16.69 8.99
C ALA A 470 7.06 17.69 9.61
N VAL A 471 7.08 18.92 9.10
CA VAL A 471 6.08 19.95 9.38
C VAL A 471 5.46 20.37 8.05
N TRP A 472 4.15 20.54 8.03
CA TRP A 472 3.42 21.00 6.86
C TRP A 472 2.53 22.19 7.24
N ILE A 473 2.56 23.24 6.43
CA ILE A 473 1.67 24.39 6.50
C ILE A 473 0.67 24.32 5.36
N GLN A 474 -0.61 24.43 5.67
CA GLN A 474 -1.70 24.44 4.72
C GLN A 474 -2.37 25.80 4.63
N LEU A 475 -2.81 26.17 3.44
CA LEU A 475 -3.74 27.28 3.24
C LEU A 475 -5.18 26.77 3.23
N ARG A 476 -6.02 27.28 4.13
CA ARG A 476 -7.48 27.04 4.12
C ARG A 476 -8.19 28.04 3.21
N ARG A 477 -9.35 27.65 2.68
CA ARG A 477 -10.18 28.49 1.79
C ARG A 477 -10.71 29.77 2.44
N ASP A 478 -10.84 29.77 3.77
CA ASP A 478 -11.19 30.98 4.54
C ASP A 478 -10.02 31.97 4.66
N GLY A 479 -8.83 31.61 4.17
CA GLY A 479 -7.63 32.42 4.18
C GLY A 479 -6.80 32.30 5.46
N THR A 480 -7.05 31.29 6.31
CA THR A 480 -6.18 30.99 7.45
C THR A 480 -5.10 29.97 7.08
N LEU A 481 -3.98 30.01 7.80
CA LEU A 481 -2.96 28.96 7.75
C LEU A 481 -3.26 27.88 8.78
N SER A 482 -2.87 26.65 8.48
CA SER A 482 -2.99 25.50 9.37
C SER A 482 -1.69 24.71 9.39
N GLY A 483 -1.09 24.54 10.57
CA GLY A 483 0.15 23.81 10.77
C GLY A 483 -0.12 22.35 11.17
N HIS A 484 0.69 21.44 10.65
CA HIS A 484 0.62 20.01 10.89
C HIS A 484 2.02 19.46 11.15
N THR A 485 2.12 18.41 11.95
CA THR A 485 3.39 17.74 12.25
C THR A 485 3.30 16.23 12.09
N ILE A 486 4.39 15.67 11.59
CA ILE A 486 4.74 14.25 11.55
C ILE A 486 5.95 14.11 12.47
N THR A 487 5.85 13.27 13.49
CA THR A 487 6.95 13.05 14.43
C THR A 487 7.33 11.58 14.50
N ALA A 488 8.62 11.29 14.29
CA ALA A 488 9.26 9.99 14.46
C ALA A 488 8.60 8.85 13.67
N SER A 489 8.22 9.12 12.42
CA SER A 489 7.72 8.08 11.51
C SER A 489 8.88 7.20 11.04
N GLU A 490 8.70 5.90 10.98
CA GLU A 490 9.75 4.97 10.56
C GLU A 490 9.98 5.05 9.04
N VAL A 491 11.24 5.05 8.63
CA VAL A 491 11.67 5.06 7.23
C VAL A 491 12.32 3.71 6.93
N LEU A 492 11.83 3.02 5.91
CA LEU A 492 12.38 1.78 5.36
C LEU A 492 12.86 2.05 3.94
N GLY A 493 14.00 1.48 3.54
CA GLY A 493 14.52 1.63 2.20
C GLY A 493 15.55 0.59 1.81
N ASN A 494 15.94 0.63 0.54
CA ASN A 494 16.96 -0.22 -0.09
C ASN A 494 17.94 0.65 -0.90
N TYR A 495 19.12 0.11 -1.20
CA TYR A 495 20.11 0.84 -2.01
C TYR A 495 20.97 -0.08 -2.88
N VAL A 496 21.21 0.34 -4.12
CA VAL A 496 22.04 -0.40 -5.07
C VAL A 496 23.37 0.32 -5.26
N GLU A 497 24.45 -0.34 -4.86
CA GLU A 497 25.82 0.09 -5.21
C GLU A 497 26.06 -0.13 -6.70
N ILE A 498 26.34 0.95 -7.42
CA ILE A 498 26.82 0.87 -8.80
C ILE A 498 28.34 0.96 -8.77
N GLU A 499 29.03 0.09 -9.52
CA GLU A 499 30.50 0.01 -9.55
C GLU A 499 31.20 1.33 -9.97
N SER A 500 30.45 2.35 -10.40
CA SER A 500 30.95 3.66 -10.83
C SER A 500 30.40 4.80 -9.95
N GLU A 501 31.23 5.31 -9.03
CA GLU A 501 31.18 6.60 -8.30
C GLU A 501 29.87 7.07 -7.61
N SER A 502 28.69 6.56 -7.96
CA SER A 502 27.39 6.92 -7.42
C SER A 502 26.44 5.72 -7.42
N GLY A 503 25.83 5.39 -6.29
CA GLY A 503 24.75 4.41 -6.20
C GLY A 503 23.35 5.03 -6.27
N THR A 504 22.33 4.20 -6.28
CA THR A 504 20.91 4.62 -6.23
C THR A 504 20.25 4.11 -4.96
N PHE A 505 19.24 4.79 -4.45
CA PHE A 505 18.49 4.35 -3.29
C PHE A 505 17.00 4.66 -3.42
N GLN A 506 16.20 3.92 -2.65
CA GLN A 506 14.77 4.13 -2.51
C GLN A 506 14.39 4.04 -1.03
N VAL A 507 13.45 4.87 -0.61
CA VAL A 507 12.92 4.91 0.77
C VAL A 507 11.41 5.06 0.73
N ALA A 508 10.74 4.52 1.74
CA ALA A 508 9.34 4.75 2.02
C ALA A 508 9.12 4.89 3.54
N SER A 509 8.05 5.59 3.93
CA SER A 509 7.67 5.83 5.32
C SER A 509 6.15 5.89 5.41
N ALA A 510 5.58 5.46 6.52
CA ALA A 510 4.17 5.66 6.82
C ALA A 510 4.00 5.95 8.31
N GLY A 511 3.02 6.79 8.64
CA GLY A 511 2.80 7.22 10.02
C GLY A 511 1.53 8.03 10.23
N GLU A 512 1.38 8.57 11.44
CA GLU A 512 0.35 9.55 11.78
C GLU A 512 0.85 10.98 11.55
N TRP A 513 -0.07 11.88 11.19
CA TRP A 513 0.13 13.32 11.28
C TRP A 513 -0.95 13.94 12.15
N VAL A 514 -0.62 15.07 12.79
CA VAL A 514 -1.53 15.81 13.66
C VAL A 514 -1.45 17.30 13.36
N GLU A 515 -2.59 17.96 13.25
CA GLU A 515 -2.73 19.41 13.18
C GLU A 515 -2.41 20.03 14.55
N VAL A 516 -1.58 21.06 14.52
CA VAL A 516 -1.02 21.71 15.70
C VAL A 516 -1.59 23.12 15.92
N ASP A 517 -2.63 23.51 15.18
CA ASP A 517 -3.29 24.83 15.27
C ASP A 517 -3.86 25.15 16.64
N SER A 518 -4.27 24.14 17.40
CA SER A 518 -4.74 24.33 18.78
C SER A 518 -3.64 24.88 19.72
N LEU A 519 -2.35 24.74 19.36
CA LEU A 519 -1.23 25.40 20.04
C LEU A 519 -1.03 26.85 19.59
N LEU A 520 -1.33 27.19 18.33
CA LEU A 520 -1.20 28.55 17.79
C LEU A 520 -2.25 29.50 18.39
N ASP A 521 -3.48 29.02 18.61
CA ASP A 521 -4.55 29.76 19.31
C ASP A 521 -4.22 30.02 20.79
N LEU A 522 -3.43 29.15 21.43
CA LEU A 522 -2.96 29.32 22.82
C LEU A 522 -1.79 30.30 22.94
N ALA A 523 -1.03 30.51 21.86
CA ALA A 523 0.10 31.43 21.81
C ALA A 523 -0.29 32.89 21.46
N GLY A 524 -1.48 33.11 20.88
CA GLY A 524 -1.98 34.46 20.57
C GLY A 524 -1.15 35.23 19.54
N GLN A 525 -0.28 34.55 18.79
CA GLN A 525 0.56 35.08 17.74
C GLN A 525 0.59 34.08 16.58
N TYR A 526 -0.18 34.35 15.53
CA TYR A 526 -0.15 33.60 14.27
C TYR A 526 1.13 33.87 13.44
N ASP A 527 2.09 34.61 14.00
CA ASP A 527 3.29 35.09 13.32
C ASP A 527 4.54 34.23 13.66
N ASP A 528 4.44 33.23 14.54
CA ASP A 528 5.61 32.48 15.04
C ASP A 528 5.45 30.95 14.93
N ILE A 529 5.83 30.43 13.75
CA ILE A 529 5.86 28.99 13.48
C ILE A 529 6.91 28.23 14.31
N THR A 530 7.84 28.92 14.98
CA THR A 530 8.87 28.25 15.80
C THR A 530 8.24 27.52 16.99
N ASN A 531 6.99 27.84 17.34
CA ASN A 531 6.21 27.08 18.32
C ASN A 531 5.68 25.73 17.80
N LEU A 532 5.71 25.50 16.48
CA LEU A 532 5.48 24.19 15.86
C LEU A 532 6.72 23.29 15.91
N ALA A 533 7.90 23.83 16.27
CA ALA A 533 9.14 23.09 16.50
C ALA A 533 9.08 22.28 17.82
N GLY A 534 7.99 21.53 18.02
CA GLY A 534 7.98 20.41 18.95
C GLY A 534 9.20 19.50 18.74
N PRO A 535 9.44 18.52 19.63
CA PRO A 535 10.78 18.00 19.95
C PRO A 535 11.68 17.47 18.81
N ASN A 536 11.26 17.42 17.55
CA ASN A 536 11.97 16.69 16.50
C ASN A 536 12.31 17.46 15.21
N ILE A 537 11.70 18.61 14.88
CA ILE A 537 12.21 19.46 13.78
C ILE A 537 12.48 20.86 14.30
N PRO A 538 13.74 21.24 14.44
CA PRO A 538 14.05 22.58 14.88
C PRO A 538 13.83 23.52 13.69
N ILE A 539 12.93 24.50 13.82
CA ILE A 539 12.60 25.47 12.77
C ILE A 539 12.90 26.88 13.28
N THR A 540 13.65 27.67 12.51
CA THR A 540 14.04 29.05 12.85
C THR A 540 13.55 30.02 11.79
N GLU A 541 12.91 31.10 12.23
CA GLU A 541 12.65 32.28 11.41
C GLU A 541 13.97 32.99 11.08
N VAL A 542 14.33 33.05 9.80
CA VAL A 542 15.60 33.64 9.33
C VAL A 542 15.42 35.04 8.77
N TYR A 543 14.29 35.30 8.11
CA TYR A 543 14.00 36.59 7.51
C TYR A 543 12.53 36.95 7.65
N THR A 544 12.26 38.25 7.71
CA THR A 544 10.92 38.83 7.66
C THR A 544 10.88 40.00 6.69
N SER A 545 9.74 40.23 6.05
CA SER A 545 9.53 41.34 5.13
C SER A 545 8.09 41.82 5.14
N LEU A 546 7.92 43.15 5.26
CA LEU A 546 6.65 43.80 5.01
C LEU A 546 6.61 44.29 3.56
N LEU A 547 5.85 43.62 2.71
CA LEU A 547 5.67 43.96 1.30
C LEU A 547 4.40 44.81 1.12
N SER A 548 4.41 45.66 0.09
CA SER A 548 3.22 46.35 -0.40
C SER A 548 3.32 46.54 -1.90
N GLY A 549 2.19 46.72 -2.58
CA GLY A 549 2.20 46.77 -4.03
C GLY A 549 0.84 46.98 -4.67
N SER A 550 0.84 46.92 -5.99
CA SER A 550 -0.38 47.13 -6.79
C SER A 550 -0.39 46.28 -8.05
N GLY A 551 -1.58 46.13 -8.60
CA GLY A 551 -1.92 45.21 -9.67
C GLY A 551 -3.21 45.62 -10.38
N MET A 552 -3.60 44.82 -11.37
CA MET A 552 -4.81 45.03 -12.16
C MET A 552 -5.49 43.70 -12.49
N PHE A 553 -6.81 43.75 -12.66
CA PHE A 553 -7.59 42.66 -13.26
C PHE A 553 -7.50 42.72 -14.79
N GLU A 554 -7.56 41.58 -15.47
CA GLU A 554 -7.40 41.51 -16.93
C GLU A 554 -8.40 42.39 -17.69
N SER A 555 -9.65 42.48 -17.24
CA SER A 555 -10.70 43.26 -17.91
C SER A 555 -11.04 44.60 -17.25
N GLY A 556 -10.14 45.07 -16.38
CA GLY A 556 -10.21 46.39 -15.74
C GLY A 556 -10.54 46.32 -14.25
N GLY A 557 -10.09 47.33 -13.51
CA GLY A 557 -10.11 47.35 -12.04
C GLY A 557 -8.69 47.36 -11.48
N SER A 558 -8.50 47.95 -10.29
CA SER A 558 -7.21 47.98 -9.60
C SER A 558 -7.21 47.01 -8.43
N LEU A 559 -6.08 46.37 -8.17
CA LEU A 559 -5.83 45.60 -6.95
C LEU A 559 -4.64 46.22 -6.22
N ASN A 560 -4.75 46.46 -4.92
CA ASN A 560 -3.67 47.01 -4.11
C ASN A 560 -3.46 46.10 -2.89
N ILE A 561 -2.27 45.52 -2.79
CA ILE A 561 -1.84 44.79 -1.58
C ILE A 561 -1.28 45.84 -0.62
N VAL A 562 -2.05 46.11 0.44
CA VAL A 562 -1.78 47.18 1.42
C VAL A 562 -0.65 46.74 2.35
N SER A 563 -0.72 45.51 2.83
CA SER A 563 0.30 44.89 3.66
C SER A 563 0.38 43.40 3.37
N MET A 564 1.59 42.90 3.18
CA MET A 564 1.91 41.49 3.21
C MET A 564 3.06 41.28 4.20
N ASN A 565 2.77 40.73 5.37
CA ASN A 565 3.81 40.34 6.32
C ASN A 565 4.28 38.94 5.92
N MET A 566 5.53 38.79 5.50
CA MET A 566 6.07 37.55 4.97
C MET A 566 7.32 37.14 5.74
N ASP A 567 7.29 35.93 6.26
CA ASP A 567 8.32 35.35 7.12
C ASP A 567 8.89 34.09 6.45
N PHE A 568 10.21 33.90 6.59
CA PHE A 568 10.98 32.80 5.98
C PHE A 568 11.58 31.94 7.08
N TYR A 569 11.46 30.63 6.93
CA TYR A 569 11.85 29.63 7.92
C TYR A 569 12.77 28.57 7.34
N VAL A 570 13.77 28.14 8.12
CA VAL A 570 14.70 27.02 7.82
C VAL A 570 14.67 25.98 8.94
N ASN A 571 15.25 24.81 8.67
CA ASN A 571 15.63 23.87 9.72
C ASN A 571 16.92 24.36 10.47
N ASP A 572 16.88 24.45 11.80
CA ASP A 572 17.94 25.07 12.64
C ASP A 572 19.31 24.40 12.49
N ASP A 573 19.34 23.09 12.26
CA ASP A 573 20.58 22.31 12.24
C ASP A 573 21.49 22.73 11.08
N PHE A 574 20.96 23.49 10.12
CA PHE A 574 21.63 23.91 8.89
C PHE A 574 21.72 25.44 8.67
N TYR A 575 21.57 26.26 9.71
CA TYR A 575 21.67 27.74 9.61
C TYR A 575 22.93 28.25 8.85
N ASN A 576 24.00 27.45 8.78
CA ASN A 576 25.24 27.81 8.11
C ASN A 576 25.32 27.48 6.60
N PHE A 577 24.38 26.71 6.06
CA PHE A 577 24.35 26.27 4.66
C PHE A 577 22.93 26.33 4.09
N ILE A 578 22.25 27.46 4.30
CA ILE A 578 20.88 27.69 3.78
C ILE A 578 20.91 27.35 2.28
N SER A 579 20.12 26.36 1.87
CA SER A 579 19.80 26.05 0.48
C SER A 579 18.29 26.11 0.23
N ASN A 580 17.45 25.72 1.20
CA ASN A 580 15.99 25.72 1.05
C ASN A 580 15.25 26.02 2.37
N GLY A 581 13.95 26.32 2.27
CA GLY A 581 13.05 26.50 3.41
C GLY A 581 11.61 26.79 3.00
N ILE A 582 10.78 27.13 3.97
CA ILE A 582 9.37 27.50 3.74
C ILE A 582 9.14 28.97 4.08
N TRP A 583 8.19 29.60 3.39
CA TRP A 583 7.72 30.93 3.74
C TRP A 583 6.23 30.89 4.07
N ALA A 584 5.81 31.82 4.92
CA ALA A 584 4.42 32.07 5.24
C ALA A 584 4.15 33.56 5.17
N ALA A 585 2.94 33.95 4.81
CA ALA A 585 2.56 35.35 4.78
C ALA A 585 1.11 35.60 5.17
N LYS A 586 0.87 36.76 5.80
CA LYS A 586 -0.46 37.34 5.96
C LYS A 586 -0.65 38.47 4.98
N ILE A 587 -1.80 38.54 4.32
CA ILE A 587 -2.06 39.44 3.20
C ILE A 587 -3.34 40.22 3.45
N ASP A 588 -3.24 41.55 3.38
CA ASP A 588 -4.37 42.46 3.41
C ASP A 588 -4.31 43.40 2.20
N GLY A 589 -5.46 43.63 1.57
CA GLY A 589 -5.53 44.48 0.39
C GLY A 589 -6.90 45.10 0.13
N THR A 590 -6.93 45.90 -0.92
CA THR A 590 -8.12 46.59 -1.44
C THR A 590 -8.22 46.38 -2.93
N PHE A 591 -9.44 46.47 -3.47
CA PHE A 591 -9.66 46.34 -4.91
C PHE A 591 -10.72 47.31 -5.40
N THR A 592 -10.80 47.53 -6.71
CA THR A 592 -11.89 48.29 -7.32
C THR A 592 -12.42 47.57 -8.55
N ASN A 593 -13.75 47.42 -8.64
CA ASN A 593 -14.47 46.85 -9.79
C ASN A 593 -13.77 45.62 -10.39
N PRO A 594 -13.76 44.46 -9.70
CA PRO A 594 -13.18 43.27 -10.28
C PRO A 594 -14.01 42.88 -11.50
N VAL A 595 -13.41 42.93 -12.69
CA VAL A 595 -14.02 42.42 -13.92
C VAL A 595 -13.09 41.31 -14.42
N GLY A 596 -13.59 40.08 -14.44
CA GLY A 596 -12.82 38.87 -14.75
C GLY A 596 -12.23 38.21 -13.49
N MET A 597 -11.88 36.93 -13.63
CA MET A 597 -11.31 36.12 -12.53
C MET A 597 -9.78 36.22 -12.49
N ALA A 598 -9.13 36.54 -13.62
CA ALA A 598 -7.68 36.65 -13.70
C ALA A 598 -7.15 38.04 -13.32
N TRP A 599 -6.07 38.07 -12.53
CA TRP A 599 -5.43 39.30 -12.06
C TRP A 599 -3.94 39.11 -11.77
N THR A 600 -3.20 40.21 -11.74
CA THR A 600 -1.77 40.20 -11.39
C THR A 600 -1.41 41.38 -10.50
N ALA A 601 -0.61 41.16 -9.47
CA ALA A 601 -0.08 42.23 -8.61
C ALA A 601 1.41 42.05 -8.29
N ASN A 602 2.15 43.15 -8.27
CA ASN A 602 3.57 43.14 -7.93
C ASN A 602 3.77 43.83 -6.58
N VAL A 603 4.45 43.18 -5.65
CA VAL A 603 4.77 43.68 -4.31
C VAL A 603 6.26 43.75 -4.09
N THR A 604 6.70 44.75 -3.32
CA THR A 604 8.11 44.91 -2.94
C THR A 604 8.25 45.36 -1.49
N GLY A 605 9.37 45.02 -0.85
CA GLY A 605 9.66 45.39 0.53
C GLY A 605 11.14 45.19 0.89
N ASN A 606 11.51 45.52 2.13
CA ASN A 606 12.86 45.29 2.64
C ASN A 606 12.97 43.89 3.24
N LEU A 607 13.99 43.12 2.87
CA LEU A 607 14.33 41.85 3.51
C LEU A 607 15.06 42.16 4.82
N ARG A 608 14.49 41.79 5.96
CA ARG A 608 15.11 41.95 7.28
C ARG A 608 15.54 40.60 7.81
N ASN A 609 16.75 40.56 8.35
CA ASN A 609 17.29 39.38 9.01
C ASN A 609 16.91 39.43 10.49
N THR A 610 16.24 38.38 10.97
CA THR A 610 15.71 38.29 12.34
C THR A 610 16.83 38.23 13.39
N MET A 611 17.96 37.64 13.02
CA MET A 611 19.10 37.42 13.92
C MET A 611 19.97 38.68 14.08
N THR A 612 20.09 39.49 13.02
CA THR A 612 20.89 40.74 13.08
C THR A 612 20.06 42.00 13.27
N GLU A 613 18.73 41.88 13.15
CA GLU A 613 17.76 42.99 13.05
C GLU A 613 18.06 43.98 11.89
N GLY A 614 18.97 43.61 10.98
CA GLY A 614 19.43 44.42 9.86
C GLY A 614 18.56 44.30 8.61
N ILE A 615 18.72 45.24 7.67
CA ILE A 615 18.18 45.11 6.31
C ILE A 615 19.28 44.50 5.43
N ASP A 616 19.07 43.26 5.00
CA ASP A 616 20.03 42.50 4.19
C ASP A 616 19.76 42.65 2.69
N GLY A 617 18.55 43.10 2.32
CA GLY A 617 18.19 43.26 0.92
C GLY A 617 16.79 43.80 0.68
N THR A 618 16.30 43.58 -0.53
CA THR A 618 14.89 43.81 -0.92
C THR A 618 14.25 42.52 -1.37
N VAL A 619 12.95 42.39 -1.13
CA VAL A 619 12.12 41.29 -1.59
C VAL A 619 11.15 41.81 -2.65
N SER A 620 10.92 41.04 -3.71
CA SER A 620 9.92 41.32 -4.74
C SER A 620 9.13 40.06 -5.05
N ALA A 621 7.80 40.15 -5.15
CA ALA A 621 6.94 39.03 -5.53
C ALA A 621 5.88 39.47 -6.54
N THR A 622 5.47 38.52 -7.38
CA THR A 622 4.36 38.63 -8.33
C THR A 622 3.28 37.64 -7.93
N PHE A 623 2.07 38.15 -7.76
CA PHE A 623 0.86 37.38 -7.56
C PHE A 623 0.16 37.22 -8.89
N SER A 624 -0.16 35.99 -9.27
CA SER A 624 -0.93 35.66 -10.48
C SER A 624 -2.16 34.88 -10.07
N GLY A 625 -3.30 35.57 -9.97
CA GLY A 625 -4.55 34.93 -9.59
C GLY A 625 -5.40 34.56 -10.79
N THR A 626 -6.05 33.41 -10.68
CA THR A 626 -7.05 32.90 -11.65
C THR A 626 -8.46 32.88 -11.06
N ASP A 627 -8.59 33.08 -9.74
CA ASP A 627 -9.85 33.15 -9.02
C ASP A 627 -9.91 34.41 -8.13
N PHE A 628 -11.01 35.15 -8.26
CA PHE A 628 -11.36 36.33 -7.47
C PHE A 628 -12.88 36.52 -7.47
N ASP A 629 -13.62 35.46 -7.14
CA ASP A 629 -15.08 35.48 -7.09
C ASP A 629 -15.66 34.70 -5.90
N ASN A 630 -17.00 34.66 -5.80
CA ASN A 630 -17.72 33.87 -4.80
C ASN A 630 -17.30 34.08 -3.32
N GLY A 631 -16.72 35.25 -3.00
CA GLY A 631 -16.26 35.59 -1.66
C GLY A 631 -14.84 35.13 -1.33
N HIS A 632 -14.11 34.57 -2.30
CA HIS A 632 -12.76 34.06 -2.13
C HIS A 632 -11.80 34.53 -3.23
N TRP A 633 -10.50 34.43 -2.99
CA TRP A 633 -9.47 34.69 -3.99
C TRP A 633 -8.32 33.68 -3.84
N GLN A 634 -7.61 33.43 -4.94
CA GLN A 634 -6.42 32.58 -4.98
C GLN A 634 -5.40 33.15 -5.97
N ALA A 635 -4.11 32.96 -5.68
CA ALA A 635 -3.01 33.31 -6.56
C ALA A 635 -1.78 32.43 -6.37
N ASP A 636 -1.10 32.19 -7.48
CA ASP A 636 0.29 31.73 -7.48
C ASP A 636 1.21 32.90 -7.12
N VAL A 637 2.16 32.67 -6.24
CA VAL A 637 3.15 33.65 -5.80
C VAL A 637 4.52 33.22 -6.29
N ILE A 638 5.19 34.08 -7.06
CA ILE A 638 6.57 33.86 -7.48
C ILE A 638 7.38 35.10 -7.14
N GLY A 639 8.50 34.95 -6.46
CA GLY A 639 9.33 36.08 -6.06
C GLY A 639 10.80 35.76 -5.93
N SER A 640 11.55 36.83 -5.66
CA SER A 640 12.97 36.74 -5.37
C SER A 640 13.42 37.86 -4.45
N THR A 641 14.62 37.70 -3.89
CA THR A 641 15.30 38.73 -3.10
C THR A 641 16.52 39.27 -3.84
N SER A 642 17.06 40.38 -3.36
CA SER A 642 18.36 40.91 -3.83
C SER A 642 19.57 40.12 -3.29
N THR A 643 19.33 39.13 -2.44
CA THR A 643 20.33 38.17 -1.93
C THR A 643 20.21 36.84 -2.65
N ASP A 644 19.62 36.86 -3.85
CA ASP A 644 19.46 35.72 -4.75
C ASP A 644 18.59 34.57 -4.21
N ILE A 645 17.79 34.81 -3.16
CA ILE A 645 16.74 33.86 -2.74
C ILE A 645 15.64 33.90 -3.80
N THR A 646 15.19 32.73 -4.25
CA THR A 646 13.99 32.60 -5.11
C THR A 646 12.92 31.85 -4.34
N PHE A 647 11.66 32.24 -4.49
CA PHE A 647 10.57 31.59 -3.77
C PHE A 647 9.33 31.48 -4.63
N GLN A 648 8.56 30.43 -4.38
CA GLN A 648 7.30 30.14 -5.04
C GLN A 648 6.29 29.61 -4.04
N GLY A 649 4.99 29.73 -4.32
CA GLY A 649 3.95 29.17 -3.48
C GLY A 649 2.57 29.62 -3.90
N VAL A 650 1.62 29.50 -2.97
CA VAL A 650 0.22 29.83 -3.17
C VAL A 650 -0.26 30.80 -2.10
N ALA A 651 -1.21 31.64 -2.47
CA ALA A 651 -1.89 32.54 -1.55
C ALA A 651 -3.38 32.57 -1.85
N GLY A 652 -4.19 32.86 -0.84
CA GLY A 652 -5.62 32.93 -0.98
C GLY A 652 -6.32 33.42 0.28
N GLY A 653 -7.62 33.67 0.16
CA GLY A 653 -8.44 34.06 1.28
C GLY A 653 -9.81 34.57 0.90
N THR A 654 -10.30 35.55 1.63
CA THR A 654 -11.69 36.03 1.55
C THR A 654 -11.80 37.45 1.00
N ILE A 655 -12.90 37.71 0.30
CA ILE A 655 -13.26 39.00 -0.29
C ILE A 655 -14.47 39.58 0.44
N ASP A 656 -14.33 40.82 0.93
CA ASP A 656 -15.48 41.64 1.33
C ASP A 656 -15.83 42.62 0.21
N SER A 657 -16.80 42.24 -0.61
CA SER A 657 -17.29 43.07 -1.72
C SER A 657 -18.02 44.34 -1.27
N GLY A 658 -18.52 44.39 -0.03
CA GLY A 658 -19.16 45.57 0.54
C GLY A 658 -18.14 46.64 0.95
N LEU A 659 -16.98 46.20 1.44
CA LEU A 659 -15.87 47.06 1.85
C LEU A 659 -14.82 47.27 0.77
N LEU A 660 -14.88 46.50 -0.32
CA LEU A 660 -13.87 46.47 -1.38
C LEU A 660 -12.46 46.13 -0.84
N THR A 661 -12.43 45.22 0.14
CA THR A 661 -11.23 44.71 0.81
C THR A 661 -11.09 43.22 0.62
N PHE A 662 -9.87 42.71 0.65
CA PHE A 662 -9.61 41.28 0.73
C PHE A 662 -8.55 41.02 1.80
N THR A 663 -8.65 39.85 2.42
CA THR A 663 -7.71 39.36 3.43
C THR A 663 -7.37 37.92 3.09
N GLY A 664 -6.20 37.46 3.49
CA GLY A 664 -5.80 36.07 3.28
C GLY A 664 -4.44 35.76 3.83
N ALA A 665 -3.95 34.60 3.44
CA ALA A 665 -2.61 34.13 3.76
C ALA A 665 -1.96 33.51 2.54
N GLY A 666 -0.65 33.26 2.64
CA GLY A 666 0.09 32.50 1.65
C GLY A 666 1.17 31.66 2.30
N THR A 667 1.57 30.61 1.60
CA THR A 667 2.70 29.77 1.98
C THR A 667 3.37 29.23 0.73
N GLY A 668 4.63 28.84 0.87
CA GLY A 668 5.39 28.29 -0.22
C GLY A 668 6.76 27.82 0.21
N THR A 669 7.57 27.42 -0.77
CA THR A 669 8.97 27.05 -0.59
C THR A 669 9.88 28.14 -1.13
N TYR A 670 11.10 28.20 -0.62
CA TYR A 670 12.15 29.05 -1.16
C TYR A 670 13.47 28.30 -1.26
N GLN A 671 14.32 28.79 -2.16
CA GLN A 671 15.65 28.28 -2.39
C GLN A 671 16.66 29.42 -2.38
N THR A 672 17.87 29.16 -1.91
CA THR A 672 19.01 30.07 -1.98
C THR A 672 20.08 29.48 -2.92
N PRO A 673 20.96 30.31 -3.51
CA PRO A 673 21.89 29.85 -4.56
C PRO A 673 22.97 28.87 -4.11
#